data_AF-A0A7K1TKQ3-F1
#
_entry.id   AF-A0A7K1TKQ3-F1
#
_cell.length_a   1.000
_cell.length_b   1.000
_cell.length_c   1.000
_cell.angle_alpha   90.00
_cell.angle_beta   90.00
_cell.angle_gamma   90.00
#
_symmetry.space_group_name_H-M   'P 1'
#
loop_
_entity.id
_entity.type
_entity.pdbx_description
1 polymer ?
#
loop_
_entity_poly.entity_id
_entity_poly.type
_entity_poly.pdbx_seq_one_letter_code
_entity_poly.pdbx_strand_id
1 'polypeptide(L)'
;MHPTLTFQHVSYLWDEAKAAELAGDEVALFLYRSNLLGADLRLTNYAGGNTSVKIQATDPVSGQPAEVMWVKGSGGDIGTLTKAGCANLYVEKLHQLKARYRGLEHEDEMVGLFEYCLFDPKCATPSIDTPLHGLLPFKHIDHLHPDALIAIAASKDGERIMHEIWGDTMGWLPWQKPGFDLGLQLEKIVADNPGLRGVILGGHGLFTWGNTSYESYMNTLEVIEQAATYLEANYGKTRPVFGGVKLENGPDAAGRRQQAAAVMPVLRGLASSQRRMLGHYTDDARVLEFVNSHDLARLAAKGTSCPDHFLRTKIRPLVLDPETMKGDAASVKTYLEAQFAAYREAYKAYYERSKHPNSPAVRDANPVIILWPGVGMFSFSKDKQTARVAAEFYTNAINVMRGAEAVSEYQGLAEQEAFNIEYWLLEEAKLQRMPKPKSLSGQIAYVTGGTGGIGLAICELLLQNGACVVATDRDRLDETQTALRKKYGKDSALTAPIDVLDAEAIAESLRQTVLQFGGVDIVVNCAGLSISKPLAETTQADWDILNDVLVKGQFLVSQQAVAIQRQQGLGGDIINIASKNGLVAGPNNVAYGTAKAAQLHMSRLLAAELGADKIRVNTVNPDAVLRGSKIWEGDWAAGRAKAYGISVEDLPQHYAKRTLLGEEVLAEDIAKAVLVFVDGSLSKSTGNVLNVDGGVAMAFVR
;
A
#
# COMPACT_ATOMS: atom_id res chain seq x y z
N MET A 1 -20.78 3.83 -40.20
CA MET A 1 -19.32 4.01 -40.05
C MET A 1 -19.12 5.18 -39.10
N HIS A 2 -18.90 4.90 -37.82
CA HIS A 2 -18.47 5.93 -36.87
C HIS A 2 -17.08 6.42 -37.31
N PRO A 3 -16.80 7.73 -37.33
CA PRO A 3 -15.42 8.19 -37.47
C PRO A 3 -14.59 7.48 -36.41
N THR A 4 -13.44 6.93 -36.78
CA THR A 4 -12.56 6.20 -35.86
C THR A 4 -12.15 7.17 -34.75
N LEU A 5 -12.84 7.12 -33.60
CA LEU A 5 -12.56 7.96 -32.45
C LEU A 5 -11.13 7.63 -32.01
N THR A 6 -10.22 8.56 -32.26
CA THR A 6 -8.83 8.46 -31.84
C THR A 6 -8.75 9.19 -30.49
N PHE A 7 -8.77 8.41 -29.41
CA PHE A 7 -8.57 8.91 -28.06
C PHE A 7 -7.07 9.13 -27.81
N GLN A 8 -6.67 10.32 -27.38
CA GLN A 8 -5.30 10.70 -27.05
C GLN A 8 -5.06 10.67 -25.54
N HIS A 9 -6.07 11.05 -24.75
CA HIS A 9 -5.96 11.23 -23.31
C HIS A 9 -6.58 10.10 -22.49
N VAL A 10 -7.40 9.24 -23.11
CA VAL A 10 -7.98 8.04 -22.50
C VAL A 10 -7.68 6.78 -23.31
N SER A 11 -7.77 5.60 -22.69
CA SER A 11 -7.56 4.32 -23.37
C SER A 11 -8.88 3.69 -23.81
N TYR A 12 -9.00 3.40 -25.11
CA TYR A 12 -10.02 2.50 -25.64
C TYR A 12 -9.57 1.05 -25.48
N LEU A 13 -10.18 0.34 -24.53
CA LEU A 13 -9.82 -1.03 -24.13
C LEU A 13 -10.93 -2.05 -24.46
N TRP A 14 -12.00 -1.62 -25.13
CA TRP A 14 -13.12 -2.49 -25.46
C TRP A 14 -12.76 -3.46 -26.58
N ASP A 15 -12.96 -4.75 -26.31
CA ASP A 15 -12.76 -5.86 -27.23
C ASP A 15 -14.13 -6.42 -27.64
N GLU A 16 -14.45 -6.27 -28.92
CA GLU A 16 -15.73 -6.71 -29.49
C GLU A 16 -15.91 -8.22 -29.43
N ALA A 17 -14.83 -9.00 -29.59
CA ALA A 17 -14.91 -10.46 -29.49
C ALA A 17 -15.25 -10.86 -28.06
N LYS A 18 -14.63 -10.19 -27.08
CA LYS A 18 -14.94 -10.44 -25.67
C LYS A 18 -16.36 -10.03 -25.31
N ALA A 19 -16.82 -8.87 -25.78
CA ALA A 19 -18.20 -8.43 -25.56
C ALA A 19 -19.22 -9.38 -26.18
N ALA A 20 -18.94 -9.94 -27.37
CA ALA A 20 -19.80 -10.91 -28.03
C ALA A 20 -19.95 -12.23 -27.24
N GLU A 21 -18.89 -12.69 -26.55
CA GLU A 21 -18.97 -13.85 -25.65
C GLU A 21 -19.94 -13.63 -24.46
N LEU A 22 -20.13 -12.37 -24.06
CA LEU A 22 -20.95 -11.97 -22.91
C LEU A 22 -22.37 -11.53 -23.33
N ALA A 23 -22.69 -11.57 -24.62
CA ALA A 23 -23.97 -11.12 -25.14
C ALA A 23 -25.14 -11.88 -24.48
N GLY A 24 -26.13 -11.12 -24.00
CA GLY A 24 -27.29 -11.66 -23.28
C GLY A 24 -27.11 -11.76 -21.76
N ASP A 25 -25.89 -11.63 -21.22
CA ASP A 25 -25.65 -11.43 -19.78
C ASP A 25 -25.24 -9.97 -19.51
N GLU A 26 -26.26 -9.12 -19.26
CA GLU A 26 -26.06 -7.69 -19.00
C GLU A 26 -25.22 -7.42 -17.74
N VAL A 27 -25.23 -8.33 -16.75
CA VAL A 27 -24.40 -8.20 -15.55
C VAL A 27 -22.94 -8.48 -15.90
N ALA A 28 -22.67 -9.49 -16.73
CA ALA A 28 -21.32 -9.77 -17.19
C ALA A 28 -20.75 -8.64 -18.06
N LEU A 29 -21.55 -8.05 -18.95
CA LEU A 29 -21.16 -6.87 -19.74
C LEU A 29 -20.89 -5.65 -18.86
N PHE A 30 -21.71 -5.44 -17.82
CA PHE A 30 -21.48 -4.38 -16.83
C PHE A 30 -20.15 -4.57 -16.07
N LEU A 31 -19.86 -5.79 -15.62
CA LEU A 31 -18.59 -6.09 -14.94
C LEU A 31 -17.40 -5.87 -15.87
N TYR A 32 -17.52 -6.33 -17.12
CA TYR A 32 -16.52 -6.09 -18.16
C TYR A 32 -16.25 -4.59 -18.36
N ARG A 33 -17.30 -3.79 -18.59
CA ARG A 33 -17.19 -2.31 -18.68
C ARG A 33 -16.50 -1.71 -17.46
N SER A 34 -16.92 -2.13 -16.27
CA SER A 34 -16.37 -1.62 -15.00
C SER A 34 -14.88 -1.90 -14.88
N ASN A 35 -14.43 -3.10 -15.26
CA ASN A 35 -13.03 -3.48 -15.24
C ASN A 35 -12.20 -2.69 -16.26
N LEU A 36 -12.73 -2.42 -17.47
CA LEU A 36 -12.06 -1.59 -18.46
C LEU A 36 -11.88 -0.14 -17.97
N LEU A 37 -12.94 0.46 -17.41
CA LEU A 37 -12.89 1.82 -16.87
C LEU A 37 -11.90 1.92 -15.70
N GLY A 38 -11.86 0.90 -14.82
CA GLY A 38 -10.92 0.85 -13.70
C GLY A 38 -9.47 0.50 -14.06
N ALA A 39 -9.22 -0.01 -15.27
CA ALA A 39 -7.87 -0.32 -15.74
C ALA A 39 -7.08 0.95 -16.14
N ASP A 40 -7.79 2.03 -16.51
CA ASP A 40 -7.18 3.31 -16.84
C ASP A 40 -7.37 4.31 -15.68
N LEU A 41 -6.29 4.51 -14.89
CA LEU A 41 -6.31 5.38 -13.71
C LEU A 41 -6.50 6.88 -14.03
N ARG A 42 -6.48 7.26 -15.31
CA ARG A 42 -6.88 8.61 -15.73
C ARG A 42 -8.39 8.81 -15.70
N LEU A 43 -9.15 7.70 -15.78
CA LEU A 43 -10.61 7.69 -15.76
C LEU A 43 -11.16 7.67 -14.34
N THR A 44 -10.49 6.96 -13.43
CA THR A 44 -10.91 6.87 -12.02
C THR A 44 -9.73 6.58 -11.10
N ASN A 45 -9.87 6.95 -9.83
CA ASN A 45 -8.89 6.67 -8.79
C ASN A 45 -8.97 5.20 -8.33
N TYR A 46 -7.89 4.70 -7.69
CA TYR A 46 -7.90 3.38 -7.05
C TYR A 46 -9.02 3.26 -6.00
N ALA A 47 -9.86 2.22 -6.13
CA ALA A 47 -11.05 2.01 -5.30
C ALA A 47 -12.09 3.16 -5.32
N GLY A 48 -11.97 4.08 -6.28
CA GLY A 48 -12.92 5.18 -6.54
C GLY A 48 -13.85 4.89 -7.73
N GLY A 49 -14.90 5.71 -7.84
CA GLY A 49 -15.96 5.57 -8.83
C GLY A 49 -16.95 4.43 -8.56
N ASN A 50 -18.17 4.58 -9.05
CA ASN A 50 -19.25 3.59 -8.99
C ASN A 50 -19.83 3.36 -10.38
N THR A 51 -20.12 2.11 -10.72
CA THR A 51 -20.78 1.74 -11.98
C THR A 51 -22.01 0.90 -11.66
N SER A 52 -23.04 0.97 -12.51
CA SER A 52 -24.26 0.20 -12.33
C SER A 52 -24.91 -0.27 -13.63
N VAL A 53 -25.78 -1.27 -13.49
CA VAL A 53 -26.74 -1.74 -14.51
C VAL A 53 -28.10 -2.03 -13.88
N LYS A 54 -29.20 -1.68 -14.56
CA LYS A 54 -30.56 -2.11 -14.24
C LYS A 54 -30.99 -3.24 -15.16
N ILE A 55 -31.49 -4.34 -14.59
CA ILE A 55 -31.97 -5.52 -15.31
C ILE A 55 -33.34 -5.96 -14.81
N GLN A 56 -34.06 -6.74 -15.61
CA GLN A 56 -35.22 -7.49 -15.14
C GLN A 56 -34.75 -8.83 -14.57
N ALA A 57 -35.19 -9.16 -13.36
CA ALA A 57 -34.92 -10.43 -12.70
C ALA A 57 -36.19 -11.01 -12.08
N THR A 58 -36.25 -12.34 -11.91
CA THR A 58 -37.37 -12.99 -11.22
C THR A 58 -37.20 -12.83 -9.72
N ASP A 59 -38.14 -12.16 -9.06
CA ASP A 59 -38.18 -12.02 -7.61
C ASP A 59 -38.29 -13.42 -6.95
N PRO A 60 -37.37 -13.79 -6.04
CA PRO A 60 -37.33 -15.12 -5.45
C PRO A 60 -38.48 -15.42 -4.48
N VAL A 61 -39.20 -14.39 -4.01
CA VAL A 61 -40.31 -14.51 -3.06
C VAL A 61 -41.66 -14.56 -3.79
N SER A 62 -41.90 -13.64 -4.72
CA SER A 62 -43.17 -13.50 -5.43
C SER A 62 -43.22 -14.27 -6.76
N GLY A 63 -42.07 -14.62 -7.33
CA GLY A 63 -41.96 -15.22 -8.66
C GLY A 63 -42.28 -14.27 -9.82
N GLN A 64 -42.52 -12.98 -9.55
CA GLN A 64 -42.82 -11.97 -10.56
C GLN A 64 -41.54 -11.31 -11.08
N PRO A 65 -41.54 -10.77 -12.31
CA PRO A 65 -40.47 -9.89 -12.78
C PRO A 65 -40.34 -8.67 -11.88
N ALA A 66 -39.10 -8.33 -11.51
CA ALA A 66 -38.74 -7.13 -10.77
C ALA A 66 -37.54 -6.47 -11.44
N GLU A 67 -37.53 -5.13 -11.45
CA GLU A 67 -36.35 -4.40 -11.88
C GLU A 67 -35.32 -4.33 -10.74
N VAL A 68 -34.12 -4.82 -11.04
CA VAL A 68 -33.02 -4.94 -10.09
C VAL A 68 -31.83 -4.15 -10.60
N MET A 69 -31.33 -3.25 -9.77
CA MET A 69 -30.07 -2.56 -10.02
C MET A 69 -28.93 -3.36 -9.41
N TRP A 70 -27.91 -3.66 -10.23
CA TRP A 70 -26.59 -4.08 -9.77
C TRP A 70 -25.68 -2.86 -9.78
N VAL A 71 -25.01 -2.60 -8.65
CA VAL A 71 -24.09 -1.47 -8.49
C VAL A 71 -22.87 -1.93 -7.72
N LYS A 72 -21.71 -1.31 -7.98
CA LYS A 72 -20.50 -1.54 -7.17
C LYS A 72 -20.80 -1.33 -5.68
N GLY A 73 -20.49 -2.33 -4.85
CA GLY A 73 -20.65 -2.25 -3.41
C GLY A 73 -19.63 -1.31 -2.75
N SER A 74 -19.91 -0.95 -1.49
CA SER A 74 -19.01 -0.13 -0.67
C SER A 74 -17.63 -0.79 -0.53
N GLY A 75 -16.56 -0.03 -0.80
CA GLY A 75 -15.17 -0.48 -0.65
C GLY A 75 -14.61 -1.35 -1.80
N GLY A 76 -15.41 -1.69 -2.81
CA GLY A 76 -14.93 -2.40 -4.00
C GLY A 76 -14.14 -1.52 -4.98
N ASP A 77 -13.24 -2.13 -5.75
CA ASP A 77 -12.49 -1.50 -6.85
C ASP A 77 -13.11 -1.93 -8.20
N ILE A 78 -13.48 -0.96 -9.05
CA ILE A 78 -14.13 -1.26 -10.34
C ILE A 78 -13.18 -1.99 -11.30
N GLY A 79 -11.86 -1.77 -11.20
CA GLY A 79 -10.84 -2.41 -12.05
C GLY A 79 -10.72 -3.92 -11.83
N THR A 80 -11.16 -4.41 -10.67
CA THR A 80 -11.16 -5.85 -10.31
C THR A 80 -12.53 -6.32 -9.82
N LEU A 81 -13.60 -5.62 -10.19
CA LEU A 81 -14.95 -5.90 -9.72
C LEU A 81 -15.44 -7.28 -10.18
N THR A 82 -16.06 -8.00 -9.26
CA THR A 82 -16.74 -9.28 -9.54
C THR A 82 -18.18 -9.22 -9.01
N LYS A 83 -19.01 -10.22 -9.35
CA LYS A 83 -20.40 -10.31 -8.82
C LYS A 83 -20.47 -10.21 -7.29
N ALA A 84 -19.50 -10.80 -6.59
CA ALA A 84 -19.43 -10.75 -5.12
C ALA A 84 -19.15 -9.35 -4.56
N GLY A 85 -18.55 -8.46 -5.36
CA GLY A 85 -18.31 -7.06 -5.01
C GLY A 85 -19.47 -6.12 -5.34
N CYS A 86 -20.60 -6.63 -5.83
CA CYS A 86 -21.75 -5.83 -6.22
C CYS A 86 -22.85 -5.90 -5.14
N ALA A 87 -23.50 -4.76 -4.90
CA ALA A 87 -24.79 -4.71 -4.23
C ALA A 87 -25.89 -4.86 -5.29
N ASN A 88 -26.98 -5.56 -4.96
CA ASN A 88 -28.15 -5.63 -5.82
C ASN A 88 -29.42 -5.23 -5.05
N LEU A 89 -30.22 -4.34 -5.65
CA LEU A 89 -31.35 -3.70 -4.98
C LEU A 89 -32.56 -3.67 -5.90
N TYR A 90 -33.76 -3.84 -5.32
CA TYR A 90 -35.02 -3.55 -5.99
C TYR A 90 -35.09 -2.06 -6.29
N VAL A 91 -35.19 -1.70 -7.58
CA VAL A 91 -35.30 -0.29 -7.99
C VAL A 91 -36.57 0.34 -7.41
N GLU A 92 -37.70 -0.38 -7.47
CA GLU A 92 -38.98 0.11 -6.96
C GLU A 92 -38.91 0.46 -5.47
N LYS A 93 -38.35 -0.43 -4.63
CA LYS A 93 -38.22 -0.18 -3.18
C LYS A 93 -37.32 1.02 -2.90
N LEU A 94 -36.23 1.17 -3.65
CA LEU A 94 -35.35 2.33 -3.54
C LEU A 94 -36.07 3.63 -3.89
N HIS A 95 -36.93 3.62 -4.92
CA HIS A 95 -37.79 4.78 -5.24
C HIS A 95 -38.82 5.08 -4.15
N GLN A 96 -39.38 4.06 -3.49
CA GLN A 96 -40.32 4.26 -2.38
C GLN A 96 -39.68 4.96 -1.17
N LEU A 97 -38.35 4.88 -1.01
CA LEU A 97 -37.63 5.62 0.04
C LEU A 97 -37.78 7.15 -0.07
N LYS A 98 -38.15 7.69 -1.23
CA LYS A 98 -38.44 9.13 -1.37
C LYS A 98 -39.53 9.61 -0.43
N ALA A 99 -40.55 8.78 -0.18
CA ALA A 99 -41.63 9.10 0.76
C ALA A 99 -41.20 9.06 2.23
N ARG A 100 -40.00 8.55 2.52
CA ARG A 100 -39.40 8.48 3.86
C ARG A 100 -38.36 9.56 4.10
N TYR A 101 -37.82 10.15 3.05
CA TYR A 101 -36.80 11.18 3.15
C TYR A 101 -37.38 12.49 3.69
N ARG A 102 -36.72 13.07 4.70
CA ARG A 102 -37.22 14.24 5.46
C ARG A 102 -36.34 15.49 5.28
N GLY A 103 -35.30 15.42 4.46
CA GLY A 103 -34.32 16.50 4.29
C GLY A 103 -32.95 16.18 4.89
N LEU A 104 -31.98 17.06 4.63
CA LEU A 104 -30.55 16.85 4.87
C LEU A 104 -30.20 16.55 6.34
N GLU A 105 -30.98 17.05 7.29
CA GLU A 105 -30.80 16.78 8.73
C GLU A 105 -30.97 15.28 9.07
N HIS A 106 -31.65 14.53 8.20
CA HIS A 106 -31.94 13.10 8.35
C HIS A 106 -31.22 12.23 7.31
N GLU A 107 -30.22 12.77 6.60
CA GLU A 107 -29.53 12.11 5.49
C GLU A 107 -28.93 10.74 5.88
N ASP A 108 -28.23 10.68 7.02
CA ASP A 108 -27.54 9.48 7.47
C ASP A 108 -28.54 8.34 7.84
N GLU A 109 -29.80 8.65 8.14
CA GLU A 109 -30.84 7.63 8.43
C GLU A 109 -31.16 6.78 7.19
N MET A 110 -31.00 7.34 5.99
CA MET A 110 -31.33 6.67 4.73
C MET A 110 -30.45 5.46 4.46
N VAL A 111 -29.20 5.47 4.94
CA VAL A 111 -28.22 4.40 4.67
C VAL A 111 -28.68 3.07 5.26
N GLY A 112 -29.26 3.09 6.47
CA GLY A 112 -29.84 1.88 7.07
C GLY A 112 -31.05 1.33 6.29
N LEU A 113 -31.76 2.18 5.55
CA LEU A 113 -32.93 1.78 4.76
C LEU A 113 -32.55 1.03 3.48
N PHE A 114 -31.31 1.18 2.98
CA PHE A 114 -30.86 0.45 1.79
C PHE A 114 -30.83 -1.06 2.01
N GLU A 115 -30.62 -1.53 3.24
CA GLU A 115 -30.67 -2.97 3.58
C GLU A 115 -32.05 -3.59 3.33
N TYR A 116 -33.12 -2.81 3.47
CA TYR A 116 -34.49 -3.24 3.19
C TYR A 116 -34.83 -3.22 1.69
N CYS A 117 -33.98 -2.60 0.88
CA CYS A 117 -34.11 -2.54 -0.57
C CYS A 117 -33.33 -3.65 -1.28
N LEU A 118 -32.55 -4.46 -0.56
CA LEU A 118 -31.72 -5.53 -1.15
C LEU A 118 -32.56 -6.56 -1.88
N PHE A 119 -32.08 -6.98 -3.05
CA PHE A 119 -32.64 -8.10 -3.81
C PHE A 119 -32.11 -9.45 -3.28
N ASP A 120 -30.79 -9.55 -3.11
CA ASP A 120 -30.12 -10.65 -2.42
C ASP A 120 -29.54 -10.14 -1.09
N PRO A 121 -30.01 -10.61 0.08
CA PRO A 121 -29.48 -10.20 1.37
C PRO A 121 -28.01 -10.62 1.60
N LYS A 122 -27.43 -11.47 0.75
CA LYS A 122 -26.03 -11.90 0.81
C LYS A 122 -25.09 -11.11 -0.10
N CYS A 123 -25.59 -10.11 -0.84
CA CYS A 123 -24.75 -9.29 -1.72
C CYS A 123 -23.84 -8.34 -0.92
N ALA A 124 -22.98 -7.59 -1.63
CA ALA A 124 -22.14 -6.59 -1.00
C ALA A 124 -22.98 -5.45 -0.42
N THR A 125 -22.48 -4.78 0.62
CA THR A 125 -23.16 -3.62 1.22
C THR A 125 -23.29 -2.48 0.19
N PRO A 126 -24.49 -1.90 -0.01
CA PRO A 126 -24.68 -0.73 -0.87
C PRO A 126 -23.78 0.43 -0.45
N SER A 127 -23.25 1.19 -1.42
CA SER A 127 -22.52 2.43 -1.15
C SER A 127 -23.49 3.58 -0.88
N ILE A 128 -22.98 4.69 -0.36
CA ILE A 128 -23.82 5.88 -0.17
C ILE A 128 -24.28 6.49 -1.51
N ASP A 129 -23.54 6.26 -2.59
CA ASP A 129 -23.96 6.77 -3.90
C ASP A 129 -25.03 5.91 -4.58
N THR A 130 -25.51 4.84 -3.93
CA THR A 130 -26.58 3.98 -4.45
C THR A 130 -27.79 4.77 -4.99
N PRO A 131 -28.30 5.83 -4.32
CA PRO A 131 -29.40 6.63 -4.84
C PRO A 131 -29.05 7.38 -6.15
N LEU A 132 -27.80 7.80 -6.34
CA LEU A 132 -27.36 8.53 -7.54
C LEU A 132 -27.39 7.64 -8.79
N HIS A 133 -27.34 6.32 -8.61
CA HIS A 133 -27.54 5.35 -9.70
C HIS A 133 -29.00 4.90 -9.79
N GLY A 134 -29.63 4.64 -8.64
CA GLY A 134 -30.94 4.01 -8.57
C GLY A 134 -32.09 4.91 -8.98
N LEU A 135 -32.02 6.20 -8.67
CA LEU A 135 -33.09 7.15 -8.95
C LEU A 135 -33.09 7.66 -10.40
N LEU A 136 -31.98 7.50 -11.11
CA LEU A 136 -31.88 7.88 -12.51
C LEU A 136 -32.59 6.86 -13.43
N PRO A 137 -33.23 7.30 -14.51
CA PRO A 137 -34.00 6.40 -15.38
C PRO A 137 -33.14 5.55 -16.33
N PHE A 138 -31.82 5.72 -16.31
CA PHE A 138 -30.92 5.08 -17.28
C PHE A 138 -30.53 3.66 -16.88
N LYS A 139 -30.39 2.79 -17.89
CA LYS A 139 -30.07 1.38 -17.70
C LYS A 139 -28.63 1.18 -17.22
N HIS A 140 -27.66 1.83 -17.86
CA HIS A 140 -26.25 1.77 -17.52
C HIS A 140 -25.77 3.16 -17.11
N ILE A 141 -25.11 3.26 -15.95
CA ILE A 141 -24.63 4.52 -15.38
C ILE A 141 -23.22 4.33 -14.87
N ASP A 142 -22.36 5.29 -15.17
CA ASP A 142 -20.98 5.37 -14.69
C ASP A 142 -20.81 6.67 -13.90
N HIS A 143 -20.28 6.54 -12.69
CA HIS A 143 -19.84 7.66 -11.86
C HIS A 143 -18.33 7.53 -11.64
N LEU A 144 -17.55 8.45 -12.20
CA LEU A 144 -16.09 8.38 -12.15
C LEU A 144 -15.46 9.68 -11.67
N HIS A 145 -14.18 9.59 -11.31
CA HIS A 145 -13.38 10.66 -10.73
C HIS A 145 -12.11 10.98 -11.56
N PRO A 146 -12.21 11.33 -12.85
CA PRO A 146 -11.03 11.59 -13.68
C PRO A 146 -10.44 12.96 -13.36
N ASP A 147 -9.10 13.04 -13.29
CA ASP A 147 -8.36 14.27 -12.95
C ASP A 147 -8.81 15.47 -13.81
N ALA A 148 -9.06 15.25 -15.10
CA ALA A 148 -9.46 16.30 -16.03
C ALA A 148 -10.84 16.90 -15.70
N LEU A 149 -11.83 16.08 -15.32
CA LEU A 149 -13.14 16.60 -14.93
C LEU A 149 -13.08 17.21 -13.55
N ILE A 150 -12.33 16.61 -12.62
CA ILE A 150 -12.20 17.17 -11.27
C ILE A 150 -11.51 18.53 -11.33
N ALA A 151 -10.54 18.73 -12.23
CA ALA A 151 -9.93 20.05 -12.47
C ALA A 151 -10.97 21.11 -12.87
N ILE A 152 -11.88 20.79 -13.80
CA ILE A 152 -12.99 21.68 -14.18
C ILE A 152 -13.95 21.85 -13.00
N ALA A 153 -14.30 20.75 -12.33
CA ALA A 153 -15.22 20.74 -11.19
C ALA A 153 -14.70 21.55 -9.98
N ALA A 154 -13.38 21.63 -9.81
CA ALA A 154 -12.69 22.37 -8.77
C ALA A 154 -12.19 23.75 -9.24
N SER A 155 -12.56 24.17 -10.44
CA SER A 155 -12.28 25.52 -10.95
C SER A 155 -13.33 26.50 -10.46
N LYS A 156 -12.91 27.72 -10.11
CA LYS A 156 -13.82 28.82 -9.73
C LYS A 156 -14.93 29.05 -10.75
N ASP A 157 -14.61 28.94 -12.03
CA ASP A 157 -15.57 29.12 -13.14
C ASP A 157 -16.01 27.80 -13.77
N GLY A 158 -16.02 26.70 -13.01
CA GLY A 158 -16.24 25.34 -13.52
C GLY A 158 -17.53 25.16 -14.33
N GLU A 159 -18.64 25.73 -13.87
CA GLU A 159 -19.94 25.67 -14.57
C GLU A 159 -19.89 26.37 -15.94
N ARG A 160 -19.26 27.56 -16.02
CA ARG A 160 -19.06 28.28 -17.28
C ARG A 160 -18.19 27.46 -18.23
N ILE A 161 -17.10 26.90 -17.73
CA ILE A 161 -16.17 26.08 -18.53
C ILE A 161 -16.86 24.82 -19.04
N MET A 162 -17.70 24.18 -18.22
CA MET A 162 -18.54 23.06 -18.64
C MET A 162 -19.40 23.43 -19.85
N HIS A 163 -20.10 24.57 -19.80
CA HIS A 163 -20.90 25.04 -20.92
C HIS A 163 -20.07 25.35 -22.17
N GLU A 164 -18.83 25.83 -22.03
CA GLU A 164 -17.94 26.06 -23.18
C GLU A 164 -17.53 24.77 -23.90
N ILE A 165 -17.36 23.66 -23.15
CA ILE A 165 -16.91 22.39 -23.71
C ILE A 165 -18.09 21.59 -24.29
N TRP A 166 -19.22 21.53 -23.56
CA TRP A 166 -20.32 20.60 -23.86
C TRP A 166 -21.65 21.27 -24.19
N GLY A 167 -21.76 22.60 -24.07
CA GLY A 167 -23.01 23.33 -24.30
C GLY A 167 -24.14 22.83 -23.40
N ASP A 168 -25.29 22.56 -24.00
CA ASP A 168 -26.50 22.11 -23.29
C ASP A 168 -26.57 20.58 -23.10
N THR A 169 -25.50 19.85 -23.45
CA THR A 169 -25.49 18.37 -23.36
C THR A 169 -25.01 17.85 -21.99
N MET A 170 -24.45 18.72 -21.14
CA MET A 170 -23.99 18.37 -19.79
C MET A 170 -24.67 19.25 -18.74
N GLY A 171 -25.07 18.63 -17.63
CA GLY A 171 -25.63 19.34 -16.47
C GLY A 171 -24.54 19.68 -15.45
N TRP A 172 -24.79 20.71 -14.64
CA TRP A 172 -23.95 21.05 -13.49
C TRP A 172 -24.78 20.99 -12.20
N LEU A 173 -24.25 20.32 -11.19
CA LEU A 173 -24.74 20.41 -9.82
C LEU A 173 -23.63 20.96 -8.93
N PRO A 174 -23.90 21.96 -8.07
CA PRO A 174 -22.91 22.49 -7.14
C PRO A 174 -22.46 21.41 -6.14
N TRP A 175 -21.32 21.65 -5.49
CA TRP A 175 -20.81 20.75 -4.46
C TRP A 175 -21.86 20.49 -3.38
N GLN A 176 -22.12 19.20 -3.16
CA GLN A 176 -22.90 18.71 -2.03
C GLN A 176 -22.32 17.36 -1.60
N LYS A 177 -22.37 17.10 -0.29
CA LYS A 177 -22.02 15.80 0.27
C LYS A 177 -22.83 14.68 -0.42
N PRO A 178 -22.19 13.55 -0.81
CA PRO A 178 -22.90 12.44 -1.43
C PRO A 178 -23.95 11.81 -0.51
N GLY A 179 -25.08 11.43 -1.10
CA GLY A 179 -26.20 10.82 -0.36
C GLY A 179 -27.52 10.82 -1.12
N PHE A 180 -28.60 10.52 -0.40
CA PHE A 180 -29.96 10.43 -0.93
C PHE A 180 -30.44 11.75 -1.52
N ASP A 181 -30.18 12.88 -0.86
CA ASP A 181 -30.57 14.20 -1.35
C ASP A 181 -29.93 14.54 -2.69
N LEU A 182 -28.63 14.27 -2.81
CA LEU A 182 -27.90 14.48 -4.06
C LEU A 182 -28.46 13.61 -5.18
N GLY A 183 -28.92 12.39 -4.88
CA GLY A 183 -29.66 11.55 -5.82
C GLY A 183 -30.97 12.20 -6.29
N LEU A 184 -31.72 12.88 -5.41
CA LEU A 184 -32.95 13.60 -5.77
C LEU A 184 -32.65 14.82 -6.65
N GLN A 185 -31.59 15.57 -6.36
CA GLN A 185 -31.17 16.70 -7.18
C GLN A 185 -30.70 16.25 -8.57
N LEU A 186 -29.97 15.13 -8.62
CA LEU A 186 -29.53 14.52 -9.86
C LEU A 186 -30.69 14.01 -10.71
N GLU A 187 -31.70 13.40 -10.09
CA GLU A 187 -32.95 13.06 -10.79
C GLU A 187 -33.66 14.31 -11.32
N LYS A 188 -33.76 15.36 -10.50
CA LYS A 188 -34.44 16.61 -10.88
C LYS A 188 -33.77 17.27 -12.09
N ILE A 189 -32.45 17.45 -12.09
CA ILE A 189 -31.75 18.12 -13.20
C ILE A 189 -31.90 17.33 -14.51
N VAL A 190 -31.90 16.00 -14.45
CA VAL A 190 -32.12 15.13 -15.60
C VAL A 190 -33.57 15.20 -16.08
N ALA A 191 -34.55 15.23 -15.17
CA ALA A 191 -35.96 15.35 -15.52
C ALA A 191 -36.29 16.70 -16.18
N ASP A 192 -35.68 17.79 -15.70
CA ASP A 192 -35.86 19.12 -16.25
C ASP A 192 -35.13 19.27 -17.60
N ASN A 193 -34.12 18.45 -17.89
CA ASN A 193 -33.26 18.52 -19.07
C ASN A 193 -33.04 17.13 -19.72
N PRO A 194 -34.02 16.60 -20.48
CA PRO A 194 -33.95 15.24 -21.02
C PRO A 194 -32.87 15.03 -22.10
N GLY A 195 -32.24 16.09 -22.60
CA GLY A 195 -31.15 16.04 -23.59
C GLY A 195 -29.77 15.80 -23.00
N LEU A 196 -29.64 15.72 -21.67
CA LEU A 196 -28.36 15.51 -21.02
C LEU A 196 -27.78 14.13 -21.33
N ARG A 197 -26.47 14.08 -21.55
CA ARG A 197 -25.67 12.84 -21.63
C ARG A 197 -24.85 12.58 -20.37
N GLY A 198 -24.81 13.53 -19.45
CA GLY A 198 -24.11 13.43 -18.19
C GLY A 198 -24.33 14.65 -17.29
N VAL A 199 -23.84 14.56 -16.05
CA VAL A 199 -23.83 15.66 -15.08
C VAL A 199 -22.46 15.71 -14.41
N ILE A 200 -21.92 16.91 -14.29
CA ILE A 200 -20.73 17.19 -13.47
C ILE A 200 -21.20 17.65 -12.10
N LEU A 201 -20.67 16.99 -11.07
CA LEU A 201 -20.81 17.40 -9.69
C LEU A 201 -19.62 18.29 -9.31
N GLY A 202 -19.87 19.57 -9.05
CA GLY A 202 -18.86 20.53 -8.62
C GLY A 202 -18.06 19.99 -7.43
N GLY A 203 -16.73 20.05 -7.50
CA GLY A 203 -15.82 19.50 -6.48
C GLY A 203 -15.80 17.97 -6.32
N HIS A 204 -16.60 17.19 -7.07
CA HIS A 204 -16.72 15.75 -6.85
C HIS A 204 -16.31 14.92 -8.08
N GLY A 205 -17.12 14.87 -9.13
CA GLY A 205 -16.91 13.90 -10.22
C GLY A 205 -17.94 13.98 -11.34
N LEU A 206 -17.90 12.97 -12.21
CA LEU A 206 -18.70 12.88 -13.44
C LEU A 206 -19.74 11.76 -13.32
N PHE A 207 -20.96 12.02 -13.79
CA PHE A 207 -21.96 11.00 -14.11
C PHE A 207 -22.20 10.98 -15.61
N THR A 208 -22.18 9.78 -16.20
CA THR A 208 -22.51 9.48 -17.60
C THR A 208 -23.36 8.22 -17.66
N TRP A 209 -24.05 8.02 -18.78
CA TRP A 209 -24.98 6.90 -18.93
C TRP A 209 -25.13 6.44 -20.38
N GLY A 210 -25.77 5.27 -20.56
CA GLY A 210 -26.13 4.72 -21.87
C GLY A 210 -27.22 3.64 -21.78
N ASN A 211 -27.76 3.23 -22.93
CA ASN A 211 -28.75 2.14 -22.97
C ASN A 211 -28.08 0.76 -22.98
N THR A 212 -26.82 0.70 -23.40
CA THR A 212 -25.98 -0.50 -23.37
C THR A 212 -24.68 -0.23 -22.59
N SER A 213 -23.98 -1.29 -22.19
CA SER A 213 -22.65 -1.13 -21.57
C SER A 213 -21.66 -0.43 -22.51
N TYR A 214 -21.73 -0.70 -23.81
CA TYR A 214 -20.87 -0.05 -24.80
C TYR A 214 -21.18 1.45 -24.93
N GLU A 215 -22.46 1.83 -25.03
CA GLU A 215 -22.86 3.24 -25.11
C GLU A 215 -22.41 4.02 -23.87
N SER A 216 -22.58 3.46 -22.66
CA SER A 216 -22.13 4.08 -21.41
C SER A 216 -20.60 4.23 -21.38
N TYR A 217 -19.86 3.19 -21.81
CA TYR A 217 -18.41 3.21 -21.92
C TYR A 217 -17.93 4.32 -22.87
N MET A 218 -18.49 4.36 -24.08
CA MET A 218 -18.13 5.35 -25.10
C MET A 218 -18.46 6.77 -24.67
N ASN A 219 -19.65 6.98 -24.10
CA ASN A 219 -20.06 8.28 -23.58
C ASN A 219 -19.06 8.80 -22.53
N THR A 220 -18.69 7.92 -21.60
CA THR A 220 -17.70 8.21 -20.57
C THR A 220 -16.35 8.61 -21.14
N LEU A 221 -15.81 7.84 -22.10
CA LEU A 221 -14.53 8.15 -22.73
C LEU A 221 -14.57 9.48 -23.48
N GLU A 222 -15.62 9.75 -24.26
CA GLU A 222 -15.76 10.99 -25.03
C GLU A 222 -15.79 12.23 -24.14
N VAL A 223 -16.56 12.21 -23.06
CA VAL A 223 -16.65 13.34 -22.12
C VAL A 223 -15.29 13.61 -21.48
N ILE A 224 -14.59 12.55 -21.05
CA ILE A 224 -13.29 12.70 -20.38
C ILE A 224 -12.21 13.16 -21.35
N GLU A 225 -12.21 12.64 -22.59
CA GLU A 225 -11.31 13.06 -23.65
C GLU A 225 -11.47 14.55 -23.98
N GLN A 226 -12.70 15.04 -24.08
CA GLN A 226 -12.99 16.45 -24.37
C GLN A 226 -12.50 17.38 -23.26
N ALA A 227 -12.71 17.01 -22.00
CA ALA A 227 -12.16 17.74 -20.86
C ALA A 227 -10.64 17.79 -20.88
N ALA A 228 -9.99 16.64 -21.08
CA ALA A 228 -8.54 16.53 -21.10
C ALA A 228 -7.94 17.34 -22.27
N THR A 229 -8.57 17.27 -23.45
CA THR A 229 -8.18 18.07 -24.63
C THR A 229 -8.29 19.57 -24.34
N TYR A 230 -9.37 20.00 -23.69
CA TYR A 230 -9.54 21.41 -23.31
C TYR A 230 -8.47 21.87 -22.31
N LEU A 231 -8.14 21.06 -21.30
CA LEU A 231 -7.08 21.40 -20.34
C LEU A 231 -5.70 21.44 -21.01
N GLU A 232 -5.37 20.44 -21.82
CA GLU A 232 -4.09 20.37 -22.55
C GLU A 232 -3.92 21.59 -23.44
N ALA A 233 -4.99 21.99 -24.13
CA ALA A 233 -4.98 23.19 -24.93
C ALA A 233 -4.74 24.45 -24.08
N ASN A 234 -5.02 24.48 -22.78
CA ASN A 234 -4.90 25.68 -21.94
C ASN A 234 -3.67 25.72 -21.03
N TYR A 235 -2.91 24.63 -20.90
CA TYR A 235 -1.66 24.64 -20.12
C TYR A 235 -0.67 25.68 -20.66
N GLY A 236 -0.16 26.55 -19.78
CA GLY A 236 0.86 27.54 -20.11
C GLY A 236 0.39 28.73 -20.95
N LYS A 237 -0.88 28.78 -21.38
CA LYS A 237 -1.38 29.83 -22.29
C LYS A 237 -1.43 31.22 -21.67
N THR A 238 -2.05 31.33 -20.50
CA THR A 238 -2.28 32.63 -19.82
C THR A 238 -1.22 32.90 -18.75
N ARG A 239 -0.69 31.83 -18.13
CA ARG A 239 0.38 31.86 -17.14
C ARG A 239 1.17 30.55 -17.18
N PRO A 240 2.45 30.54 -16.78
CA PRO A 240 3.21 29.30 -16.63
C PRO A 240 2.52 28.33 -15.67
N VAL A 241 2.64 27.03 -15.94
CA VAL A 241 2.12 25.97 -15.06
C VAL A 241 2.69 26.16 -13.66
N PHE A 242 1.80 26.19 -12.66
CA PHE A 242 2.13 26.47 -11.25
C PHE A 242 2.95 27.76 -11.03
N GLY A 243 2.78 28.77 -11.89
CA GLY A 243 3.52 30.02 -11.81
C GLY A 243 4.99 29.88 -12.22
N GLY A 244 5.41 28.73 -12.77
CA GLY A 244 6.76 28.48 -13.25
C GLY A 244 7.69 27.88 -12.19
N VAL A 245 8.91 27.59 -12.61
CA VAL A 245 9.94 26.97 -11.76
C VAL A 245 10.51 28.01 -10.81
N LYS A 246 10.45 27.74 -9.50
CA LYS A 246 11.09 28.52 -8.43
C LYS A 246 12.45 27.95 -8.04
N LEU A 247 12.55 26.63 -7.93
CA LEU A 247 13.79 25.94 -7.60
C LEU A 247 14.41 25.38 -8.89
N GLU A 248 15.34 26.15 -9.46
CA GLU A 248 16.16 25.69 -10.59
C GLU A 248 17.33 24.81 -10.09
N ASN A 249 17.76 23.84 -10.91
CA ASN A 249 18.96 23.02 -10.66
C ASN A 249 18.92 22.18 -9.37
N GLY A 250 17.81 21.48 -9.12
CA GLY A 250 17.73 20.45 -8.08
C GLY A 250 18.62 19.23 -8.38
N PRO A 251 18.81 18.34 -7.39
CA PRO A 251 19.58 17.11 -7.58
C PRO A 251 19.00 16.25 -8.71
N ASP A 252 19.89 15.51 -9.38
CA ASP A 252 19.48 14.50 -10.36
C ASP A 252 18.74 13.32 -9.68
N ALA A 253 18.24 12.38 -10.48
CA ALA A 253 17.45 11.27 -9.94
C ALA A 253 18.20 10.43 -8.89
N ALA A 254 19.51 10.24 -9.06
CA ALA A 254 20.33 9.49 -8.12
C ALA A 254 20.52 10.28 -6.81
N GLY A 255 20.85 11.57 -6.91
CA GLY A 255 20.99 12.48 -5.78
C GLY A 255 19.70 12.62 -4.97
N ARG A 256 18.54 12.74 -5.64
CA ARG A 256 17.23 12.77 -4.97
C ARG A 256 16.97 11.48 -4.19
N ARG A 257 17.20 10.31 -4.81
CA ARG A 257 17.05 9.02 -4.13
C ARG A 257 17.99 8.86 -2.94
N GLN A 258 19.23 9.35 -3.05
CA GLN A 258 20.18 9.32 -1.94
C GLN A 258 19.72 10.20 -0.77
N GLN A 259 19.28 11.43 -1.05
CA GLN A 259 18.76 12.35 -0.05
C GLN A 259 17.48 11.82 0.60
N ALA A 260 16.55 11.31 -0.21
CA ALA A 260 15.33 10.67 0.26
C ALA A 260 15.64 9.51 1.21
N ALA A 261 16.54 8.60 0.82
CA ALA A 261 16.90 7.46 1.66
C ALA A 261 17.60 7.86 2.97
N ALA A 262 18.37 8.94 2.98
CA ALA A 262 19.03 9.43 4.20
C ALA A 262 18.04 9.99 5.23
N VAL A 263 16.93 10.58 4.79
CA VAL A 263 15.95 11.28 5.65
C VAL A 263 14.74 10.40 5.98
N MET A 264 14.39 9.46 5.11
CA MET A 264 13.20 8.63 5.23
C MET A 264 13.07 7.86 6.58
N PRO A 265 14.14 7.30 7.17
CA PRO A 265 14.05 6.65 8.49
C PRO A 265 13.60 7.60 9.59
N VAL A 266 14.10 8.84 9.58
CA VAL A 266 13.72 9.90 10.54
C VAL A 266 12.25 10.28 10.34
N LEU A 267 11.83 10.52 9.09
CA LEU A 267 10.43 10.84 8.77
C LEU A 267 9.48 9.72 9.21
N ARG A 268 9.85 8.45 8.95
CA ARG A 268 9.07 7.28 9.37
C ARG A 268 8.96 7.21 10.89
N GLY A 269 10.07 7.43 11.59
CA GLY A 269 10.12 7.46 13.05
C GLY A 269 9.14 8.47 13.63
N LEU A 270 9.17 9.70 13.12
CA LEU A 270 8.26 10.77 13.52
C LEU A 270 6.80 10.49 13.16
N ALA A 271 6.54 9.95 11.96
CA ALA A 271 5.19 9.55 11.55
C ALA A 271 4.63 8.39 12.38
N SER A 272 5.50 7.59 13.01
CA SER A 272 5.13 6.39 13.77
C SER A 272 4.88 6.62 15.27
N SER A 273 4.62 7.87 15.67
CA SER A 273 4.49 8.25 17.09
C SER A 273 3.31 7.60 17.83
N GLN A 274 2.23 7.22 17.11
CA GLN A 274 1.06 6.55 17.69
C GLN A 274 1.02 5.05 17.36
N ARG A 275 1.46 4.68 16.16
CA ARG A 275 1.54 3.30 15.66
C ARG A 275 2.65 3.20 14.62
N ARG A 276 3.14 1.99 14.35
CA ARG A 276 4.10 1.77 13.25
C ARG A 276 3.49 2.12 11.90
N MET A 277 4.16 2.98 11.15
CA MET A 277 3.80 3.34 9.79
C MET A 277 4.80 2.75 8.80
N LEU A 278 4.37 2.51 7.58
CA LEU A 278 5.19 2.22 6.41
C LEU A 278 5.20 3.42 5.48
N GLY A 279 6.30 3.58 4.75
CA GLY A 279 6.56 4.71 3.88
C GLY A 279 6.49 4.38 2.39
N HIS A 280 6.26 5.41 1.58
CA HIS A 280 6.47 5.40 0.14
C HIS A 280 7.11 6.72 -0.30
N TYR A 281 8.05 6.64 -1.23
CA TYR A 281 8.73 7.79 -1.83
C TYR A 281 8.50 7.81 -3.34
N THR A 282 8.26 8.99 -3.89
CA THR A 282 8.17 9.20 -5.34
C THR A 282 8.81 10.53 -5.74
N ASP A 283 9.55 10.50 -6.85
CA ASP A 283 10.07 11.66 -7.57
C ASP A 283 9.49 11.76 -8.98
N ASP A 284 8.21 11.36 -9.13
CA ASP A 284 7.44 11.52 -10.35
C ASP A 284 7.56 12.96 -10.90
N ALA A 285 7.68 13.09 -12.22
CA ALA A 285 7.91 14.37 -12.87
C ALA A 285 6.81 15.41 -12.54
N ARG A 286 5.55 14.97 -12.38
CA ARG A 286 4.42 15.85 -12.01
C ARG A 286 4.57 16.38 -10.59
N VAL A 287 5.04 15.51 -9.69
CA VAL A 287 5.36 15.89 -8.30
C VAL A 287 6.51 16.88 -8.28
N LEU A 288 7.59 16.60 -9.03
CA LEU A 288 8.75 17.49 -9.12
C LEU A 288 8.41 18.86 -9.72
N GLU A 289 7.58 18.90 -10.77
CA GLU A 289 7.07 20.15 -11.35
C GLU A 289 6.35 20.98 -10.28
N PHE A 290 5.48 20.34 -9.49
CA PHE A 290 4.74 21.01 -8.43
C PHE A 290 5.61 21.47 -7.26
N VAL A 291 6.44 20.59 -6.67
CA VAL A 291 7.24 20.93 -5.48
C VAL A 291 8.35 21.93 -5.75
N ASN A 292 8.72 22.13 -7.03
CA ASN A 292 9.72 23.12 -7.42
C ASN A 292 9.09 24.42 -7.93
N SER A 293 7.76 24.58 -7.85
CA SER A 293 7.04 25.70 -8.44
C SER A 293 6.91 26.93 -7.52
N HIS A 294 6.55 28.07 -8.12
CA HIS A 294 6.19 29.28 -7.38
C HIS A 294 4.88 29.13 -6.59
N ASP A 295 3.93 28.33 -7.10
CA ASP A 295 2.61 28.16 -6.51
C ASP A 295 2.54 27.12 -5.37
N LEU A 296 3.60 26.36 -5.10
CA LEU A 296 3.62 25.29 -4.08
C LEU A 296 3.01 25.73 -2.75
N ALA A 297 3.49 26.84 -2.17
CA ALA A 297 3.07 27.26 -0.84
C ALA A 297 1.57 27.60 -0.78
N ARG A 298 1.04 28.21 -1.85
CA ARG A 298 -0.38 28.58 -1.96
C ARG A 298 -1.26 27.35 -2.16
N LEU A 299 -0.89 26.48 -3.10
CA LEU A 299 -1.72 25.33 -3.49
C LEU A 299 -1.67 24.19 -2.48
N ALA A 300 -0.49 23.88 -1.92
CA ALA A 300 -0.37 22.88 -0.86
C ALA A 300 -1.18 23.27 0.39
N ALA A 301 -1.30 24.57 0.70
CA ALA A 301 -2.12 25.03 1.83
C ALA A 301 -3.63 24.85 1.61
N LYS A 302 -4.09 24.83 0.35
CA LYS A 302 -5.51 24.58 0.00
C LYS A 302 -5.89 23.09 0.14
N GLY A 303 -4.92 22.18 0.16
CA GLY A 303 -5.19 20.74 0.27
C GLY A 303 -5.82 20.15 -1.00
N THR A 304 -6.47 19.01 -0.86
CA THR A 304 -7.14 18.31 -1.99
C THR A 304 -8.60 18.77 -2.11
N SER A 305 -9.22 18.63 -3.29
CA SER A 305 -10.62 19.06 -3.52
C SER A 305 -11.61 17.89 -3.55
N CYS A 306 -11.15 16.66 -3.76
CA CYS A 306 -12.00 15.49 -3.86
C CYS A 306 -12.15 14.79 -2.48
N PRO A 307 -13.37 14.36 -2.07
CA PRO A 307 -13.60 13.67 -0.80
C PRO A 307 -12.75 12.42 -0.58
N ASP A 308 -12.56 11.62 -1.63
CA ASP A 308 -11.77 10.38 -1.57
C ASP A 308 -10.31 10.65 -1.22
N HIS A 309 -9.80 11.82 -1.60
CA HIS A 309 -8.44 12.22 -1.32
C HIS A 309 -8.26 12.50 0.17
N PHE A 310 -9.19 13.23 0.81
CA PHE A 310 -9.09 13.60 2.23
C PHE A 310 -8.93 12.40 3.16
N LEU A 311 -9.68 11.32 2.89
CA LEU A 311 -9.60 10.08 3.68
C LEU A 311 -8.20 9.44 3.63
N ARG A 312 -7.40 9.75 2.61
CA ARG A 312 -6.09 9.15 2.35
C ARG A 312 -4.92 10.11 2.54
N THR A 313 -5.11 11.41 2.35
CA THR A 313 -4.02 12.41 2.33
C THR A 313 -4.08 13.42 3.48
N LYS A 314 -5.19 13.45 4.24
CA LYS A 314 -5.56 14.49 5.22
C LYS A 314 -5.81 15.86 4.58
N ILE A 315 -6.18 16.84 5.42
CA ILE A 315 -6.54 18.20 4.99
C ILE A 315 -5.43 18.93 4.22
N ARG A 316 -4.15 18.68 4.53
CA ARG A 316 -3.01 19.28 3.80
C ARG A 316 -1.70 18.51 4.02
N PRO A 317 -0.75 18.55 3.09
CA PRO A 317 0.59 18.01 3.29
C PRO A 317 1.41 18.84 4.29
N LEU A 318 2.52 18.27 4.75
CA LEU A 318 3.63 19.01 5.34
C LEU A 318 4.62 19.40 4.24
N VAL A 319 4.91 20.69 4.07
CA VAL A 319 5.92 21.18 3.11
C VAL A 319 7.21 21.51 3.85
N LEU A 320 8.32 20.93 3.43
CA LEU A 320 9.64 21.14 4.04
C LEU A 320 10.35 22.33 3.41
N ASP A 321 11.17 23.03 4.19
CA ASP A 321 12.03 24.12 3.73
C ASP A 321 13.30 23.56 3.07
N PRO A 322 13.53 23.79 1.76
CA PRO A 322 14.66 23.20 1.06
C PRO A 322 16.02 23.68 1.56
N GLU A 323 16.12 24.92 2.08
CA GLU A 323 17.41 25.44 2.56
C GLU A 323 17.81 24.82 3.91
N THR A 324 16.87 24.72 4.85
CA THR A 324 17.11 24.04 6.13
C THR A 324 17.44 22.55 5.93
N MET A 325 16.82 21.92 4.94
CA MET A 325 17.06 20.51 4.61
C MET A 325 18.44 20.22 4.00
N LYS A 326 19.24 21.24 3.64
CA LYS A 326 20.65 21.08 3.23
C LYS A 326 21.63 21.04 4.41
N GLY A 327 21.14 21.26 5.63
CA GLY A 327 21.95 21.22 6.85
C GLY A 327 22.50 19.82 7.15
N ASP A 328 23.28 19.71 8.24
CA ASP A 328 23.75 18.41 8.71
C ASP A 328 22.62 17.56 9.30
N ALA A 329 22.87 16.26 9.47
CA ALA A 329 21.84 15.31 9.90
C ALA A 329 21.20 15.66 11.26
N ALA A 330 21.95 16.27 12.19
CA ALA A 330 21.41 16.65 13.50
C ALA A 330 20.54 17.89 13.41
N SER A 331 20.95 18.90 12.64
CA SER A 331 20.12 20.09 12.39
C SER A 331 18.83 19.75 11.64
N VAL A 332 18.93 18.89 10.62
CA VAL A 332 17.76 18.41 9.84
C VAL A 332 16.80 17.64 10.74
N LYS A 333 17.30 16.73 11.58
CA LYS A 333 16.45 15.98 12.53
C LYS A 333 15.70 16.92 13.48
N THR A 334 16.39 17.89 14.06
CA THR A 334 15.79 18.88 14.98
C THR A 334 14.70 19.70 14.28
N TYR A 335 14.96 20.13 13.03
CA TYR A 335 13.97 20.82 12.20
C TYR A 335 12.73 19.94 11.96
N LEU A 336 12.92 18.69 11.55
CA LEU A 336 11.82 17.76 11.29
C LEU A 336 10.98 17.48 12.55
N GLU A 337 11.60 17.31 13.70
CA GLU A 337 10.91 17.18 14.99
C GLU A 337 9.99 18.38 15.27
N ALA A 338 10.50 19.59 15.05
CA ALA A 338 9.72 20.82 15.20
C ALA A 338 8.57 20.92 14.18
N GLN A 339 8.80 20.55 12.92
CA GLN A 339 7.76 20.56 11.89
C GLN A 339 6.63 19.57 12.19
N PHE A 340 6.96 18.36 12.64
CA PHE A 340 5.95 17.37 13.05
C PHE A 340 5.16 17.85 14.27
N ALA A 341 5.83 18.45 15.26
CA ALA A 341 5.14 19.01 16.41
C ALA A 341 4.17 20.13 16.00
N ALA A 342 4.63 21.08 15.17
CA ALA A 342 3.79 22.16 14.65
C ALA A 342 2.60 21.64 13.83
N TYR A 343 2.82 20.63 12.98
CA TYR A 343 1.75 20.01 12.19
C TYR A 343 0.68 19.36 13.10
N ARG A 344 1.11 18.60 14.13
CA ARG A 344 0.20 17.96 15.08
C ARG A 344 -0.66 18.98 15.82
N GLU A 345 -0.06 20.08 16.28
CA GLU A 345 -0.80 21.15 16.95
C GLU A 345 -1.78 21.85 16.00
N ALA A 346 -1.37 22.14 14.76
CA ALA A 346 -2.26 22.71 13.76
C ALA A 346 -3.44 21.77 13.41
N TYR A 347 -3.18 20.46 13.32
CA TYR A 347 -4.22 19.47 13.04
C TYR A 347 -5.21 19.33 14.20
N LYS A 348 -4.74 19.33 15.46
CA LYS A 348 -5.62 19.38 16.64
C LYS A 348 -6.45 20.67 16.67
N ALA A 349 -5.84 21.81 16.37
CA ALA A 349 -6.56 23.08 16.33
C ALA A 349 -7.65 23.09 15.25
N TYR A 350 -7.39 22.50 14.07
CA TYR A 350 -8.39 22.26 13.03
C TYR A 350 -9.54 21.38 13.56
N TYR A 351 -9.21 20.24 14.17
CA TYR A 351 -10.21 19.35 14.76
C TYR A 351 -11.10 20.09 15.78
N GLU A 352 -10.50 20.86 16.70
CA GLU A 352 -11.25 21.59 17.72
C GLU A 352 -12.15 22.69 17.16
N ARG A 353 -11.74 23.37 16.08
CA ARG A 353 -12.56 24.40 15.41
C ARG A 353 -13.75 23.83 14.65
N SER A 354 -13.61 22.62 14.09
CA SER A 354 -14.58 22.05 13.16
C SER A 354 -15.43 20.91 13.73
N LYS A 355 -15.10 20.37 14.91
CA LYS A 355 -15.83 19.25 15.49
C LYS A 355 -17.26 19.60 15.87
N HIS A 356 -18.13 18.60 15.68
CA HIS A 356 -19.49 18.58 16.18
C HIS A 356 -19.55 17.87 17.54
N PRO A 357 -20.63 18.06 18.33
CA PRO A 357 -20.80 17.36 19.61
C PRO A 357 -20.72 15.82 19.53
N ASN A 358 -21.03 15.24 18.37
CA ASN A 358 -21.01 13.80 18.11
C ASN A 358 -19.80 13.32 17.29
N SER A 359 -18.80 14.17 17.03
CA SER A 359 -17.64 13.78 16.23
C SER A 359 -16.80 12.67 16.91
N PRO A 360 -16.24 11.72 16.13
CA PRO A 360 -15.28 10.74 16.65
C PRO A 360 -14.05 11.40 17.27
N ALA A 361 -13.30 10.64 18.07
CA ALA A 361 -12.03 11.11 18.64
C ALA A 361 -11.04 11.53 17.54
N VAL A 362 -10.20 12.52 17.85
CA VAL A 362 -9.17 13.01 16.93
C VAL A 362 -8.32 11.86 16.39
N ARG A 363 -8.15 11.82 15.07
CA ARG A 363 -7.32 10.83 14.39
C ARG A 363 -5.83 11.08 14.66
N ASP A 364 -4.97 10.16 14.23
CA ASP A 364 -3.52 10.36 14.25
C ASP A 364 -3.17 11.71 13.60
N ALA A 365 -2.56 12.60 14.38
CA ALA A 365 -2.28 13.98 14.00
C ALA A 365 -0.97 14.13 13.20
N ASN A 366 -0.28 13.03 12.86
CA ASN A 366 0.89 13.07 11.98
C ASN A 366 0.51 13.42 10.53
N PRO A 367 1.39 14.09 9.78
CA PRO A 367 1.20 14.28 8.35
C PRO A 367 1.22 12.94 7.62
N VAL A 368 0.32 12.77 6.66
CA VAL A 368 0.35 11.61 5.75
C VAL A 368 1.22 11.91 4.54
N ILE A 369 1.07 13.09 3.93
CA ILE A 369 1.86 13.55 2.79
C ILE A 369 2.91 14.56 3.25
N ILE A 370 4.15 14.38 2.80
CA ILE A 370 5.26 15.30 3.04
C ILE A 370 5.91 15.65 1.71
N LEU A 371 6.06 16.94 1.42
CA LEU A 371 6.64 17.46 0.18
C LEU A 371 7.99 18.09 0.49
N TRP A 372 9.01 17.68 -0.25
CA TRP A 372 10.35 18.25 -0.15
C TRP A 372 10.76 18.84 -1.50
N PRO A 373 10.77 20.18 -1.64
CA PRO A 373 11.28 20.85 -2.83
C PRO A 373 12.69 20.38 -3.18
N GLY A 374 12.93 20.10 -4.45
CA GLY A 374 14.17 19.53 -4.99
C GLY A 374 14.25 18.00 -4.93
N VAL A 375 13.47 17.34 -4.07
CA VAL A 375 13.60 15.88 -3.83
C VAL A 375 12.36 15.10 -4.26
N GLY A 376 11.16 15.49 -3.84
CA GLY A 376 9.93 14.80 -4.21
C GLY A 376 8.91 14.70 -3.08
N MET A 377 8.16 13.61 -3.05
CA MET A 377 7.07 13.38 -2.11
C MET A 377 7.26 12.09 -1.31
N PHE A 378 6.95 12.17 -0.03
CA PHE A 378 6.89 11.05 0.90
C PHE A 378 5.46 10.88 1.40
N SER A 379 5.09 9.63 1.66
CA SER A 379 3.79 9.30 2.24
C SER A 379 3.91 8.19 3.27
N PHE A 380 3.12 8.27 4.35
CA PHE A 380 3.15 7.31 5.45
C PHE A 380 1.75 6.82 5.82
N SER A 381 1.60 5.51 5.99
CA SER A 381 0.33 4.90 6.43
C SER A 381 0.55 3.58 7.17
N LYS A 382 -0.53 2.96 7.67
CA LYS A 382 -0.48 1.69 8.45
C LYS A 382 0.07 0.50 7.67
N ASP A 383 -0.06 0.54 6.34
CA ASP A 383 0.35 -0.52 5.44
C ASP A 383 0.96 0.08 4.16
N LYS A 384 1.79 -0.70 3.46
CA LYS A 384 2.54 -0.22 2.30
C LYS A 384 1.63 0.17 1.13
N GLN A 385 0.58 -0.60 0.89
CA GLN A 385 -0.37 -0.31 -0.19
C GLN A 385 -1.02 1.05 0.05
N THR A 386 -1.53 1.31 1.25
CA THR A 386 -2.17 2.58 1.60
C THR A 386 -1.18 3.74 1.55
N ALA A 387 0.09 3.56 1.94
CA ALA A 387 1.10 4.59 1.79
C ALA A 387 1.33 4.95 0.30
N ARG A 388 1.55 3.96 -0.57
CA ARG A 388 1.67 4.17 -2.03
C ARG A 388 0.43 4.87 -2.59
N VAL A 389 -0.75 4.36 -2.25
CA VAL A 389 -2.03 4.88 -2.74
C VAL A 389 -2.23 6.33 -2.29
N ALA A 390 -1.83 6.71 -1.07
CA ALA A 390 -1.87 8.10 -0.63
C ALA A 390 -0.99 9.02 -1.50
N ALA A 391 0.21 8.56 -1.91
CA ALA A 391 1.07 9.30 -2.85
C ALA A 391 0.40 9.44 -4.24
N GLU A 392 -0.25 8.40 -4.73
CA GLU A 392 -0.97 8.42 -6.01
C GLU A 392 -2.16 9.40 -5.96
N PHE A 393 -2.97 9.33 -4.91
CA PHE A 393 -4.08 10.27 -4.68
C PHE A 393 -3.60 11.72 -4.62
N TYR A 394 -2.48 11.99 -3.95
CA TYR A 394 -1.94 13.34 -3.90
C TYR A 394 -1.33 13.78 -5.25
N THR A 395 -0.78 12.85 -6.03
CA THR A 395 -0.33 13.14 -7.41
C THR A 395 -1.53 13.51 -8.30
N ASN A 396 -2.67 12.85 -8.11
CA ASN A 396 -3.91 13.20 -8.80
C ASN A 396 -4.43 14.56 -8.35
N ALA A 397 -4.34 14.89 -7.06
CA ALA A 397 -4.62 16.24 -6.58
C ALA A 397 -3.72 17.31 -7.23
N ILE A 398 -2.44 17.01 -7.43
CA ILE A 398 -1.51 17.90 -8.17
C ILE A 398 -1.99 18.10 -9.61
N ASN A 399 -2.40 17.03 -10.31
CA ASN A 399 -2.97 17.14 -11.65
C ASN A 399 -4.24 17.98 -11.69
N VAL A 400 -5.13 17.81 -10.71
CA VAL A 400 -6.34 18.61 -10.57
C VAL A 400 -6.01 20.09 -10.36
N MET A 401 -5.06 20.40 -9.46
CA MET A 401 -4.57 21.77 -9.25
C MET A 401 -3.98 22.34 -10.55
N ARG A 402 -3.19 21.53 -11.27
CA ARG A 402 -2.59 21.91 -12.56
C ARG A 402 -3.66 22.29 -13.58
N GLY A 403 -4.66 21.43 -13.74
CA GLY A 403 -5.80 21.62 -14.65
C GLY A 403 -6.60 22.87 -14.29
N ALA A 404 -7.04 22.97 -13.04
CA ALA A 404 -7.88 24.08 -12.59
C ALA A 404 -7.17 25.43 -12.74
N GLU A 405 -5.89 25.51 -12.41
CA GLU A 405 -5.07 26.72 -12.50
C GLU A 405 -4.67 27.10 -13.93
N ALA A 406 -4.90 26.22 -14.91
CA ALA A 406 -4.69 26.51 -16.32
C ALA A 406 -5.90 27.20 -16.97
N VAL A 407 -7.11 26.89 -16.48
CA VAL A 407 -8.38 27.38 -17.06
C VAL A 407 -9.09 28.41 -16.19
N SER A 408 -8.81 28.44 -14.89
CA SER A 408 -9.36 29.37 -13.90
C SER A 408 -8.48 29.38 -12.64
N GLU A 409 -9.08 29.52 -11.45
CA GLU A 409 -8.44 29.38 -10.15
C GLU A 409 -8.90 28.09 -9.46
N TYR A 410 -7.97 27.33 -8.89
CA TYR A 410 -8.27 26.14 -8.09
C TYR A 410 -8.98 26.50 -6.78
N GLN A 411 -10.08 25.81 -6.49
CA GLN A 411 -10.81 25.87 -5.24
C GLN A 411 -10.69 24.56 -4.48
N GLY A 412 -10.15 24.63 -3.26
CA GLY A 412 -10.25 23.54 -2.28
C GLY A 412 -11.61 23.55 -1.59
N LEU A 413 -11.94 22.48 -0.88
CA LEU A 413 -13.13 22.45 -0.04
C LEU A 413 -13.00 23.40 1.15
N ALA A 414 -14.13 23.92 1.62
CA ALA A 414 -14.17 24.65 2.88
C ALA A 414 -13.72 23.75 4.05
N GLU A 415 -13.05 24.33 5.06
CA GLU A 415 -12.50 23.59 6.21
C GLU A 415 -13.55 22.70 6.90
N GLN A 416 -14.77 23.22 7.08
CA GLN A 416 -15.86 22.48 7.71
C GLN A 416 -16.32 21.27 6.86
N GLU A 417 -16.34 21.41 5.54
CA GLU A 417 -16.72 20.33 4.62
C GLU A 417 -15.64 19.23 4.59
N ALA A 418 -14.37 19.64 4.54
CA ALA A 418 -13.25 18.71 4.68
C ALA A 418 -13.33 17.91 6.00
N PHE A 419 -13.70 18.57 7.11
CA PHE A 419 -13.91 17.91 8.40
C PHE A 419 -15.07 16.91 8.37
N ASN A 420 -16.21 17.31 7.81
CA ASN A 420 -17.40 16.47 7.72
C ASN A 420 -17.13 15.18 6.93
N ILE A 421 -16.25 15.24 5.91
CA ILE A 421 -15.79 14.08 5.14
C ILE A 421 -14.80 13.25 5.96
N GLU A 422 -13.75 13.87 6.52
CA GLU A 422 -12.70 13.14 7.23
C GLU A 422 -13.27 12.42 8.47
N TYR A 423 -14.18 13.03 9.22
CA TYR A 423 -14.76 12.50 10.46
C TYR A 423 -16.16 11.91 10.28
N TRP A 424 -16.48 11.47 9.07
CA TRP A 424 -17.81 10.94 8.78
C TRP A 424 -18.10 9.65 9.56
N LEU A 425 -19.22 9.64 10.30
CA LEU A 425 -19.64 8.52 11.16
C LEU A 425 -19.83 7.20 10.40
N LEU A 426 -20.29 7.24 9.16
CA LEU A 426 -20.45 6.02 8.35
C LEU A 426 -19.09 5.39 8.00
N GLU A 427 -18.09 6.22 7.73
CA GLU A 427 -16.73 5.73 7.48
C GLU A 427 -16.09 5.21 8.78
N GLU A 428 -16.35 5.87 9.91
CA GLU A 428 -15.94 5.38 11.24
C GLU A 428 -16.54 4.00 11.56
N ALA A 429 -17.82 3.80 11.27
CA ALA A 429 -18.46 2.50 11.45
C ALA A 429 -17.82 1.39 10.61
N LYS A 430 -17.34 1.71 9.39
CA LYS A 430 -16.57 0.74 8.56
C LYS A 430 -15.21 0.43 9.20
N LEU A 431 -14.49 1.45 9.68
CA LEU A 431 -13.19 1.28 10.33
C LEU A 431 -13.29 0.39 11.59
N GLN A 432 -14.35 0.56 12.38
CA GLN A 432 -14.60 -0.26 13.58
C GLN A 432 -14.90 -1.73 13.29
N ARG A 433 -15.42 -2.05 12.09
CA ARG A 433 -15.70 -3.42 11.64
C ARG A 433 -14.47 -4.13 11.05
N MET A 434 -13.37 -3.41 10.80
CA MET A 434 -12.16 -4.02 10.24
C MET A 434 -11.55 -5.03 11.23
N PRO A 435 -10.98 -6.15 10.73
CA PRO A 435 -10.27 -7.08 11.59
C PRO A 435 -9.09 -6.39 12.30
N LYS A 436 -8.77 -6.86 13.50
CA LYS A 436 -7.61 -6.36 14.23
C LYS A 436 -6.33 -6.54 13.38
N PRO A 437 -5.39 -5.57 13.43
CA PRO A 437 -4.11 -5.71 12.77
C PRO A 437 -3.38 -6.99 13.21
N LYS A 438 -2.59 -7.56 12.29
CA LYS A 438 -1.73 -8.71 12.60
C LYS A 438 -0.54 -8.24 13.46
N SER A 439 0.14 -9.18 14.13
CA SER A 439 1.21 -8.88 15.09
C SER A 439 2.38 -8.09 14.51
N LEU A 440 2.69 -8.26 13.22
CA LEU A 440 3.78 -7.56 12.53
C LEU A 440 3.31 -6.46 11.58
N SER A 441 2.03 -6.07 11.64
CA SER A 441 1.52 -4.96 10.82
C SER A 441 2.32 -3.67 11.04
N GLY A 442 2.78 -3.07 9.95
CA GLY A 442 3.61 -1.87 9.96
C GLY A 442 5.11 -2.11 10.17
N GLN A 443 5.55 -3.36 10.34
CA GLN A 443 6.96 -3.73 10.50
C GLN A 443 7.63 -4.09 9.17
N ILE A 444 8.95 -3.87 9.10
CA ILE A 444 9.79 -4.13 7.92
C ILE A 444 10.87 -5.14 8.30
N ALA A 445 10.90 -6.28 7.63
CA ALA A 445 11.87 -7.34 7.86
C ALA A 445 12.85 -7.48 6.69
N TYR A 446 14.13 -7.45 7.00
CA TYR A 446 15.24 -7.66 6.07
C TYR A 446 15.87 -9.02 6.34
N VAL A 447 15.78 -9.95 5.38
CA VAL A 447 16.20 -11.34 5.55
C VAL A 447 17.30 -11.66 4.56
N THR A 448 18.52 -11.91 5.05
CA THR A 448 19.64 -12.43 4.24
C THR A 448 19.47 -13.93 4.01
N GLY A 449 19.86 -14.46 2.85
CA GLY A 449 19.57 -15.86 2.51
C GLY A 449 18.08 -16.10 2.23
N GLY A 450 17.34 -15.04 1.88
CA GLY A 450 15.88 -15.02 1.89
C GLY A 450 15.19 -15.76 0.72
N THR A 451 15.96 -16.29 -0.24
CA THR A 451 15.41 -16.96 -1.44
C THR A 451 15.51 -18.49 -1.38
N GLY A 452 15.96 -19.06 -0.27
CA GLY A 452 16.08 -20.51 -0.10
C GLY A 452 15.81 -21.01 1.31
N GLY A 453 15.39 -22.27 1.43
CA GLY A 453 15.24 -23.02 2.68
C GLY A 453 14.64 -22.23 3.84
N ILE A 454 15.41 -22.16 4.94
CA ILE A 454 15.02 -21.46 6.18
C ILE A 454 14.67 -19.99 5.93
N GLY A 455 15.47 -19.27 5.14
CA GLY A 455 15.26 -17.85 4.90
C GLY A 455 13.93 -17.57 4.19
N LEU A 456 13.59 -18.37 3.18
CA LEU A 456 12.30 -18.25 2.49
C LEU A 456 11.12 -18.56 3.41
N ALA A 457 11.20 -19.60 4.24
CA ALA A 457 10.15 -19.93 5.21
C ALA A 457 9.95 -18.80 6.25
N ILE A 458 11.04 -18.15 6.67
CA ILE A 458 10.99 -16.95 7.53
C ILE A 458 10.28 -15.81 6.79
N CYS A 459 10.68 -15.50 5.56
CA CYS A 459 10.03 -14.47 4.73
C CYS A 459 8.52 -14.69 4.64
N GLU A 460 8.10 -15.91 4.31
CA GLU A 460 6.68 -16.26 4.19
C GLU A 460 5.92 -16.11 5.50
N LEU A 461 6.47 -16.58 6.62
CA LEU A 461 5.80 -16.49 7.91
C LEU A 461 5.68 -15.03 8.41
N LEU A 462 6.68 -14.20 8.18
CA LEU A 462 6.63 -12.77 8.53
C LEU A 462 5.59 -12.02 7.68
N LEU A 463 5.51 -12.32 6.36
CA LEU A 463 4.46 -11.80 5.47
C LEU A 463 3.05 -12.26 5.91
N GLN A 464 2.90 -13.53 6.29
CA GLN A 464 1.64 -14.07 6.82
C GLN A 464 1.17 -13.31 8.06
N ASN A 465 2.12 -12.80 8.87
CA ASN A 465 1.85 -12.01 10.08
C ASN A 465 1.84 -10.49 9.84
N GLY A 466 1.87 -10.05 8.57
CA GLY A 466 1.61 -8.66 8.17
C GLY A 466 2.83 -7.75 8.08
N ALA A 467 4.04 -8.28 8.19
CA ALA A 467 5.26 -7.52 7.90
C ALA A 467 5.38 -7.25 6.39
N CYS A 468 6.12 -6.21 6.02
CA CYS A 468 6.74 -6.13 4.69
C CYS A 468 8.12 -6.78 4.74
N VAL A 469 8.48 -7.54 3.70
CA VAL A 469 9.71 -8.34 3.68
C VAL A 469 10.61 -7.95 2.52
N VAL A 470 11.91 -7.81 2.81
CA VAL A 470 12.98 -7.77 1.83
C VAL A 470 13.77 -9.07 1.91
N ALA A 471 13.60 -9.93 0.91
CA ALA A 471 14.30 -11.19 0.79
C ALA A 471 15.58 -11.00 -0.04
N THR A 472 16.73 -11.10 0.61
CA THR A 472 18.02 -10.79 -0.02
C THR A 472 18.88 -12.03 -0.16
N ASP A 473 19.51 -12.19 -1.31
CA ASP A 473 20.33 -13.35 -1.67
C ASP A 473 21.18 -13.01 -2.91
N ARG A 474 22.03 -13.94 -3.34
CA ARG A 474 22.76 -13.84 -4.62
C ARG A 474 21.93 -14.36 -5.80
N ASP A 475 21.06 -15.34 -5.55
CA ASP A 475 20.33 -16.07 -6.61
C ASP A 475 18.81 -16.13 -6.37
N ARG A 476 18.05 -16.58 -7.39
CA ARG A 476 16.59 -16.86 -7.35
C ARG A 476 15.69 -15.67 -6.98
N LEU A 477 16.17 -14.46 -7.18
CA LEU A 477 15.49 -13.22 -6.79
C LEU A 477 14.16 -13.04 -7.55
N ASP A 478 14.13 -13.24 -8.87
CA ASP A 478 12.94 -13.02 -9.69
C ASP A 478 11.82 -14.05 -9.43
N GLU A 479 12.22 -15.33 -9.33
CA GLU A 479 11.33 -16.44 -8.97
C GLU A 479 10.68 -16.17 -7.60
N THR A 480 11.49 -15.83 -6.61
CA THR A 480 11.03 -15.53 -5.25
C THR A 480 10.13 -14.31 -5.21
N GLN A 481 10.50 -13.22 -5.90
CA GLN A 481 9.68 -12.01 -5.97
C GLN A 481 8.29 -12.31 -6.55
N THR A 482 8.26 -13.05 -7.66
CA THR A 482 7.01 -13.41 -8.33
C THR A 482 6.12 -14.25 -7.42
N ALA A 483 6.70 -15.28 -6.77
CA ALA A 483 5.97 -16.15 -5.86
C ALA A 483 5.39 -15.40 -4.65
N LEU A 484 6.21 -14.57 -3.98
CA LEU A 484 5.79 -13.81 -2.81
C LEU A 484 4.72 -12.77 -3.17
N ARG A 485 4.92 -12.00 -4.24
CA ARG A 485 3.95 -10.97 -4.66
C ARG A 485 2.62 -11.56 -5.10
N LYS A 486 2.64 -12.74 -5.75
CA LYS A 486 1.41 -13.45 -6.12
C LYS A 486 0.62 -13.89 -4.88
N LYS A 487 1.30 -14.35 -3.83
CA LYS A 487 0.67 -14.90 -2.62
C LYS A 487 0.26 -13.84 -1.60
N TYR A 488 1.03 -12.76 -1.46
CA TYR A 488 0.89 -11.77 -0.39
C TYR A 488 0.64 -10.34 -0.88
N GLY A 489 0.51 -10.13 -2.19
CA GLY A 489 0.27 -8.83 -2.81
C GLY A 489 1.53 -8.16 -3.36
N LYS A 490 1.35 -7.30 -4.38
CA LYS A 490 2.44 -6.63 -5.12
C LYS A 490 3.32 -5.72 -4.26
N ASP A 491 2.76 -5.20 -3.17
CA ASP A 491 3.36 -4.14 -2.35
C ASP A 491 4.12 -4.70 -1.12
N SER A 492 3.91 -5.95 -0.72
CA SER A 492 4.38 -6.47 0.58
C SER A 492 5.79 -7.07 0.56
N ALA A 493 6.32 -7.40 -0.63
CA ALA A 493 7.61 -8.06 -0.79
C ALA A 493 8.52 -7.43 -1.86
N LEU A 494 9.81 -7.39 -1.55
CA LEU A 494 10.90 -7.00 -2.44
C LEU A 494 12.02 -8.06 -2.35
N THR A 495 12.65 -8.37 -3.47
CA THR A 495 13.94 -9.08 -3.50
C THR A 495 15.05 -8.12 -3.89
N ALA A 496 16.23 -8.29 -3.30
CA ALA A 496 17.40 -7.48 -3.62
C ALA A 496 18.68 -8.32 -3.62
N PRO A 497 19.57 -8.13 -4.61
CA PRO A 497 20.83 -8.86 -4.68
C PRO A 497 21.80 -8.36 -3.61
N ILE A 498 22.42 -9.28 -2.87
CA ILE A 498 23.55 -8.95 -2.00
C ILE A 498 24.63 -10.03 -2.04
N ASP A 499 25.88 -9.60 -1.95
CA ASP A 499 26.93 -10.39 -1.31
C ASP A 499 27.13 -9.84 0.11
N VAL A 500 27.01 -10.71 1.13
CA VAL A 500 27.16 -10.30 2.53
C VAL A 500 28.60 -9.87 2.88
N LEU A 501 29.57 -10.08 1.99
CA LEU A 501 30.94 -9.61 2.14
C LEU A 501 31.17 -8.23 1.52
N ASP A 502 30.24 -7.74 0.73
CA ASP A 502 30.30 -6.45 0.06
C ASP A 502 29.47 -5.41 0.82
N ALA A 503 30.18 -4.53 1.54
CA ALA A 503 29.56 -3.48 2.33
C ALA A 503 28.75 -2.49 1.47
N GLU A 504 29.16 -2.21 0.23
CA GLU A 504 28.45 -1.30 -0.66
C GLU A 504 27.17 -1.93 -1.19
N ALA A 505 27.21 -3.22 -1.56
CA ALA A 505 26.02 -3.97 -1.97
C ALA A 505 24.99 -4.07 -0.84
N ILE A 506 25.43 -4.31 0.40
CA ILE A 506 24.54 -4.28 1.58
C ILE A 506 23.92 -2.88 1.74
N ALA A 507 24.71 -1.82 1.61
CA ALA A 507 24.25 -0.45 1.79
C ALA A 507 23.23 -0.06 0.72
N GLU A 508 23.44 -0.47 -0.52
CA GLU A 508 22.50 -0.28 -1.62
C GLU A 508 21.18 -1.02 -1.36
N SER A 509 21.24 -2.30 -0.98
CA SER A 509 20.05 -3.11 -0.70
C SER A 509 19.23 -2.56 0.48
N LEU A 510 19.89 -2.10 1.55
CA LEU A 510 19.24 -1.40 2.66
C LEU A 510 18.66 -0.05 2.21
N ARG A 511 19.33 0.69 1.33
CA ARG A 511 18.79 1.93 0.76
C ARG A 511 17.51 1.67 -0.04
N GLN A 512 17.48 0.61 -0.84
CA GLN A 512 16.27 0.18 -1.55
C GLN A 512 15.15 -0.20 -0.56
N THR A 513 15.49 -0.90 0.52
CA THR A 513 14.56 -1.22 1.62
C THR A 513 13.96 0.06 2.22
N VAL A 514 14.79 1.07 2.49
CA VAL A 514 14.36 2.36 3.05
C VAL A 514 13.49 3.15 2.06
N LEU A 515 13.87 3.24 0.79
CA LEU A 515 13.05 3.91 -0.22
C LEU A 515 11.71 3.20 -0.44
N GLN A 516 11.71 1.87 -0.38
CA GLN A 516 10.53 1.06 -0.58
C GLN A 516 9.60 1.04 0.63
N PHE A 517 10.08 0.99 1.87
CA PHE A 517 9.23 0.76 3.03
C PHE A 517 9.38 1.79 4.15
N GLY A 518 10.43 2.61 4.09
CA GLY A 518 10.68 3.72 5.00
C GLY A 518 11.70 3.45 6.12
N GLY A 519 12.23 2.24 6.25
CA GLY A 519 13.14 1.87 7.35
C GLY A 519 13.43 0.37 7.40
N VAL A 520 13.91 -0.12 8.55
CA VAL A 520 14.08 -1.55 8.86
C VAL A 520 13.84 -1.78 10.34
N ASP A 521 12.96 -2.73 10.68
CA ASP A 521 12.62 -3.04 12.08
C ASP A 521 13.22 -4.37 12.50
N ILE A 522 13.13 -5.39 11.64
CA ILE A 522 13.59 -6.76 11.89
C ILE A 522 14.72 -7.08 10.91
N VAL A 523 15.84 -7.58 11.42
CA VAL A 523 16.96 -8.09 10.61
C VAL A 523 17.12 -9.56 10.92
N VAL A 524 17.10 -10.41 9.90
CA VAL A 524 17.35 -11.84 10.07
C VAL A 524 18.59 -12.22 9.28
N ASN A 525 19.68 -12.47 10.02
CA ASN A 525 20.92 -12.98 9.46
C ASN A 525 20.81 -14.50 9.29
N CYS A 526 20.31 -14.92 8.13
CA CYS A 526 20.14 -16.33 7.73
C CYS A 526 21.08 -16.79 6.60
N ALA A 527 21.81 -15.88 5.95
CA ALA A 527 22.81 -16.27 4.96
C ALA A 527 23.91 -17.14 5.59
N GLY A 528 24.27 -18.23 4.91
CA GLY A 528 25.32 -19.11 5.39
C GLY A 528 25.61 -20.30 4.48
N LEU A 529 26.73 -20.95 4.75
CA LEU A 529 27.20 -22.16 4.09
C LEU A 529 27.83 -23.09 5.13
N SER A 530 28.01 -24.36 4.77
CA SER A 530 28.59 -25.37 5.65
C SER A 530 29.64 -26.18 4.90
N ILE A 531 30.82 -26.32 5.51
CA ILE A 531 31.90 -27.19 5.03
C ILE A 531 32.27 -28.11 6.19
N SER A 532 32.15 -29.41 5.98
CA SER A 532 32.39 -30.45 6.98
C SER A 532 33.56 -31.33 6.53
N LYS A 533 34.75 -31.08 7.07
CA LYS A 533 35.99 -31.84 6.76
C LYS A 533 36.76 -32.18 8.05
N PRO A 534 37.48 -33.31 8.09
CA PRO A 534 38.48 -33.56 9.14
C PRO A 534 39.50 -32.42 9.25
N LEU A 535 40.13 -32.25 10.42
CA LEU A 535 41.10 -31.17 10.63
C LEU A 535 42.23 -31.19 9.59
N ALA A 536 42.79 -32.37 9.29
CA ALA A 536 43.89 -32.52 8.35
C ALA A 536 43.53 -32.15 6.90
N GLU A 537 42.24 -32.13 6.56
CA GLU A 537 41.72 -31.81 5.22
C GLU A 537 41.07 -30.42 5.16
N THR A 538 40.90 -29.76 6.30
CA THR A 538 40.35 -28.41 6.36
C THR A 538 41.41 -27.43 5.89
N THR A 539 41.19 -26.82 4.72
CA THR A 539 42.14 -25.86 4.16
C THR A 539 41.97 -24.48 4.77
N GLN A 540 42.98 -23.62 4.64
CA GLN A 540 42.86 -22.21 5.00
C GLN A 540 41.71 -21.53 4.24
N ALA A 541 41.51 -21.85 2.97
CA ALA A 541 40.41 -21.30 2.18
C ALA A 541 39.03 -21.71 2.72
N ASP A 542 38.88 -22.96 3.19
CA ASP A 542 37.65 -23.41 3.85
C ASP A 542 37.40 -22.63 5.16
N TRP A 543 38.46 -22.35 5.93
CA TRP A 543 38.38 -21.56 7.15
C TRP A 543 37.99 -20.11 6.87
N ASP A 544 38.64 -19.48 5.91
CA ASP A 544 38.45 -18.07 5.56
C ASP A 544 37.03 -17.83 5.08
N ILE A 545 36.54 -18.63 4.12
CA ILE A 545 35.18 -18.43 3.57
C ILE A 545 34.09 -18.64 4.63
N LEU A 546 34.28 -19.57 5.57
CA LEU A 546 33.34 -19.79 6.66
C LEU A 546 33.32 -18.62 7.65
N ASN A 547 34.49 -18.09 8.03
CA ASN A 547 34.55 -16.94 8.93
C ASN A 547 34.05 -15.66 8.25
N ASP A 548 34.43 -15.45 6.99
CA ASP A 548 33.98 -14.30 6.21
C ASP A 548 32.45 -14.31 6.08
N VAL A 549 31.85 -15.39 5.58
CA VAL A 549 30.40 -15.38 5.33
C VAL A 549 29.59 -15.42 6.63
N LEU A 550 29.94 -16.30 7.57
CA LEU A 550 29.11 -16.51 8.77
C LEU A 550 29.33 -15.42 9.82
N VAL A 551 30.55 -14.94 10.02
CA VAL A 551 30.87 -13.99 11.10
C VAL A 551 30.92 -12.57 10.55
N LYS A 552 31.82 -12.30 9.59
CA LYS A 552 31.99 -10.95 9.04
C LYS A 552 30.75 -10.49 8.28
N GLY A 553 30.10 -11.36 7.52
CA GLY A 553 28.85 -11.04 6.82
C GLY A 553 27.72 -10.62 7.78
N GLN A 554 27.49 -11.39 8.86
CA GLN A 554 26.54 -11.02 9.91
C GLN A 554 26.86 -9.65 10.51
N PHE A 555 28.14 -9.39 10.80
CA PHE A 555 28.59 -8.13 11.36
C PHE A 555 28.27 -6.95 10.43
N LEU A 556 28.65 -7.04 9.15
CA LEU A 556 28.45 -5.96 8.18
C LEU A 556 26.96 -5.62 8.00
N VAL A 557 26.11 -6.63 7.85
CA VAL A 557 24.66 -6.43 7.71
C VAL A 557 24.08 -5.79 8.97
N SER A 558 24.45 -6.30 10.14
CA SER A 558 23.95 -5.78 11.42
C SER A 558 24.39 -4.33 11.65
N GLN A 559 25.65 -4.00 11.37
CA GLN A 559 26.19 -2.65 11.55
C GLN A 559 25.39 -1.61 10.75
N GLN A 560 25.12 -1.89 9.47
CA GLN A 560 24.41 -0.96 8.61
C GLN A 560 22.93 -0.86 8.96
N ALA A 561 22.27 -1.97 9.30
CA ALA A 561 20.88 -1.94 9.71
C ALA A 561 20.67 -1.21 11.04
N VAL A 562 21.60 -1.35 12.01
CA VAL A 562 21.55 -0.62 13.30
C VAL A 562 21.62 0.89 13.09
N ALA A 563 22.41 1.37 12.11
CA ALA A 563 22.45 2.80 11.79
C ALA A 563 21.07 3.33 11.40
N ILE A 564 20.32 2.56 10.59
CA ILE A 564 18.94 2.91 10.20
C ILE A 564 17.98 2.81 11.40
N GLN A 565 18.07 1.74 12.20
CA GLN A 565 17.25 1.54 13.40
C GLN A 565 17.41 2.68 14.42
N ARG A 566 18.63 3.22 14.57
CA ARG A 566 18.91 4.40 15.41
C ARG A 566 18.31 5.68 14.84
N GLN A 567 18.37 5.88 13.53
CA GLN A 567 17.76 7.05 12.88
C GLN A 567 16.24 7.08 13.03
N GLN A 568 15.57 5.93 12.86
CA GLN A 568 14.12 5.86 13.07
C GLN A 568 13.71 6.03 14.54
N GLY A 569 14.59 5.70 15.50
CA GLY A 569 14.32 5.87 16.92
C GLY A 569 13.18 4.98 17.44
N LEU A 570 12.93 3.87 16.76
CA LEU A 570 11.83 2.97 17.04
C LEU A 570 12.28 1.66 17.73
N GLY A 571 13.57 1.51 18.04
CA GLY A 571 14.15 0.21 18.41
C GLY A 571 14.15 -0.76 17.24
N GLY A 572 14.28 -2.06 17.53
CA GLY A 572 14.30 -3.09 16.50
C GLY A 572 14.65 -4.47 17.01
N ASP A 573 14.79 -5.40 16.08
CA ASP A 573 15.07 -6.80 16.33
C ASP A 573 16.13 -7.31 15.36
N ILE A 574 17.15 -7.99 15.89
CA ILE A 574 18.15 -8.71 15.12
C ILE A 574 18.11 -10.17 15.54
N ILE A 575 17.79 -11.05 14.60
CA ILE A 575 17.71 -12.49 14.82
C ILE A 575 18.79 -13.17 13.99
N ASN A 576 19.71 -13.84 14.67
CA ASN A 576 20.82 -14.55 14.02
C ASN A 576 20.50 -16.04 13.94
N ILE A 577 20.52 -16.60 12.73
CA ILE A 577 20.36 -18.05 12.53
C ILE A 577 21.75 -18.69 12.63
N ALA A 578 22.07 -19.21 13.81
CA ALA A 578 23.35 -19.85 14.07
C ALA A 578 23.25 -21.35 13.79
N SER A 579 23.55 -22.21 14.77
CA SER A 579 23.48 -23.67 14.66
C SER A 579 23.79 -24.30 16.00
N LYS A 580 23.24 -25.49 16.27
CA LYS A 580 23.69 -26.31 17.41
C LYS A 580 25.20 -26.51 17.47
N ASN A 581 25.91 -26.49 16.34
CA ASN A 581 27.36 -26.71 16.29
C ASN A 581 28.17 -25.55 16.90
N GLY A 582 27.53 -24.41 17.21
CA GLY A 582 28.16 -23.37 18.04
C GLY A 582 28.20 -23.72 19.54
N LEU A 583 27.40 -24.70 19.98
CA LEU A 583 27.34 -25.17 21.36
C LEU A 583 27.92 -26.59 21.51
N VAL A 584 27.82 -27.41 20.46
CA VAL A 584 28.24 -28.81 20.47
C VAL A 584 29.44 -29.03 19.56
N ALA A 585 30.47 -29.67 20.09
CA ALA A 585 31.62 -30.14 19.32
C ALA A 585 31.22 -31.32 18.40
N GLY A 586 30.77 -31.02 17.19
CA GLY A 586 30.50 -32.01 16.16
C GLY A 586 31.79 -32.48 15.45
N PRO A 587 31.91 -33.78 15.10
CA PRO A 587 33.08 -34.26 14.34
C PRO A 587 33.17 -33.58 12.98
N ASN A 588 34.39 -33.36 12.49
CA ASN A 588 34.69 -32.79 11.16
C ASN A 588 34.12 -31.38 10.92
N ASN A 589 33.95 -30.58 11.98
CA ASN A 589 33.34 -29.24 11.89
C ASN A 589 34.18 -28.17 12.59
N VAL A 590 35.52 -28.29 12.64
CA VAL A 590 36.36 -27.36 13.39
C VAL A 590 36.19 -25.90 12.93
N ALA A 591 36.19 -25.64 11.62
CA ALA A 591 35.99 -24.29 11.07
C ALA A 591 34.54 -23.82 11.24
N TYR A 592 33.57 -24.64 10.84
CA TYR A 592 32.14 -24.28 10.90
C TYR A 592 31.65 -24.06 12.33
N GLY A 593 31.97 -24.98 13.25
CA GLY A 593 31.61 -24.89 14.66
C GLY A 593 32.23 -23.67 15.33
N THR A 594 33.50 -23.35 15.02
CA THR A 594 34.16 -22.14 15.52
C THR A 594 33.45 -20.87 15.03
N ALA A 595 33.17 -20.78 13.72
CA ALA A 595 32.43 -19.64 13.16
C ALA A 595 31.03 -19.49 13.77
N LYS A 596 30.29 -20.59 13.96
CA LYS A 596 28.98 -20.57 14.63
C LYS A 596 29.08 -20.17 16.11
N ALA A 597 30.10 -20.62 16.84
CA ALA A 597 30.35 -20.17 18.21
C ALA A 597 30.65 -18.67 18.28
N ALA A 598 31.41 -18.14 17.31
CA ALA A 598 31.66 -16.70 17.18
C ALA A 598 30.35 -15.92 16.93
N GLN A 599 29.45 -16.41 16.07
CA GLN A 599 28.13 -15.79 15.86
C GLN A 599 27.31 -15.74 17.17
N LEU A 600 27.33 -16.82 17.98
CA LEU A 600 26.64 -16.85 19.28
C LEU A 600 27.19 -15.78 20.23
N HIS A 601 28.51 -15.70 20.34
CA HIS A 601 29.14 -14.73 21.24
C HIS A 601 28.91 -13.30 20.77
N MET A 602 29.06 -13.03 19.46
CA MET A 602 28.79 -11.72 18.87
C MET A 602 27.34 -11.28 19.10
N SER A 603 26.37 -12.19 19.00
CA SER A 603 24.95 -11.89 19.27
C SER A 603 24.74 -11.36 20.69
N ARG A 604 25.44 -11.93 21.68
CA ARG A 604 25.39 -11.46 23.08
C ARG A 604 26.05 -10.10 23.27
N LEU A 605 27.18 -9.87 22.60
CA LEU A 605 27.86 -8.57 22.64
C LEU A 605 26.97 -7.46 22.06
N LEU A 606 26.36 -7.71 20.89
CA LEU A 606 25.43 -6.78 20.27
C LEU A 606 24.18 -6.56 21.14
N ALA A 607 23.64 -7.59 21.78
CA ALA A 607 22.52 -7.44 22.71
C ALA A 607 22.86 -6.50 23.89
N ALA A 608 24.07 -6.59 24.42
CA ALA A 608 24.53 -5.74 25.52
C ALA A 608 24.75 -4.29 25.08
N GLU A 609 25.32 -4.08 23.89
CA GLU A 609 25.58 -2.75 23.33
C GLU A 609 24.29 -2.01 22.95
N LEU A 610 23.37 -2.70 22.26
CA LEU A 610 22.22 -2.08 21.60
C LEU A 610 20.96 -1.99 22.48
N GLY A 611 21.01 -2.52 23.70
CA GLY A 611 19.86 -2.54 24.61
C GLY A 611 19.33 -1.14 24.96
N ALA A 612 20.21 -0.14 25.08
CA ALA A 612 19.81 1.25 25.35
C ALA A 612 18.99 1.86 24.20
N ASP A 613 19.24 1.42 22.96
CA ASP A 613 18.50 1.82 21.77
C ASP A 613 17.18 1.04 21.60
N LYS A 614 16.87 0.12 22.54
CA LYS A 614 15.74 -0.83 22.45
C LYS A 614 15.82 -1.72 21.21
N ILE A 615 17.03 -2.02 20.75
CA ILE A 615 17.28 -2.99 19.68
C ILE A 615 17.66 -4.31 20.36
N ARG A 616 16.82 -5.33 20.17
CA ARG A 616 17.02 -6.65 20.77
C ARG A 616 17.81 -7.53 19.81
N VAL A 617 18.70 -8.35 20.35
CA VAL A 617 19.50 -9.30 19.55
C VAL A 617 19.34 -10.68 20.15
N ASN A 618 18.77 -11.62 19.39
CA ASN A 618 18.57 -12.99 19.83
C ASN A 618 19.04 -13.98 18.74
N THR A 619 19.17 -15.24 19.11
CA THR A 619 19.65 -16.30 18.22
C THR A 619 18.67 -17.45 18.17
N VAL A 620 18.45 -18.00 16.96
CA VAL A 620 17.80 -19.29 16.76
C VAL A 620 18.85 -20.32 16.32
N ASN A 621 18.89 -21.46 17.00
CA ASN A 621 19.84 -22.54 16.77
C ASN A 621 19.13 -23.75 16.15
N PRO A 622 19.18 -23.91 14.82
CA PRO A 622 18.65 -25.08 14.15
C PRO A 622 19.57 -26.31 14.31
N ASP A 623 18.96 -27.49 14.23
CA ASP A 623 19.62 -28.74 13.82
C ASP A 623 18.96 -29.35 12.59
N ALA A 624 19.76 -30.01 11.76
CA ALA A 624 19.35 -30.93 10.68
C ALA A 624 18.07 -30.54 9.89
N VAL A 625 17.95 -29.29 9.44
CA VAL A 625 16.85 -28.86 8.55
C VAL A 625 17.17 -29.29 7.12
N LEU A 626 16.81 -30.53 6.77
CA LEU A 626 17.25 -31.16 5.52
C LEU A 626 16.37 -30.81 4.31
N ARG A 627 15.05 -30.73 4.48
CA ARG A 627 14.13 -30.44 3.36
C ARG A 627 14.24 -28.99 2.89
N GLY A 628 14.33 -28.80 1.57
CA GLY A 628 14.31 -27.49 0.92
C GLY A 628 15.54 -26.60 1.17
N SER A 629 16.58 -27.13 1.84
CA SER A 629 17.82 -26.40 2.08
C SER A 629 18.89 -26.78 1.05
N LYS A 630 19.38 -25.77 0.32
CA LYS A 630 20.46 -25.90 -0.67
C LYS A 630 21.74 -26.54 -0.10
N ILE A 631 21.97 -26.39 1.21
CA ILE A 631 23.16 -26.93 1.89
C ILE A 631 23.16 -28.47 1.89
N TRP A 632 21.99 -29.10 1.70
CA TRP A 632 21.83 -30.55 1.80
C TRP A 632 21.33 -31.21 0.50
N GLU A 633 21.34 -30.49 -0.62
CA GLU A 633 21.01 -31.06 -1.93
C GLU A 633 22.24 -31.72 -2.59
N GLY A 634 22.03 -32.69 -3.49
CA GLY A 634 23.07 -33.29 -4.33
C GLY A 634 24.11 -34.16 -3.60
N ASP A 635 25.40 -33.95 -3.93
CA ASP A 635 26.52 -34.81 -3.53
C ASP A 635 26.70 -34.95 -2.02
N TRP A 636 26.27 -33.95 -1.23
CA TRP A 636 26.36 -34.01 0.23
C TRP A 636 25.41 -35.05 0.83
N ALA A 637 24.13 -35.03 0.43
CA ALA A 637 23.14 -35.97 0.94
C ALA A 637 23.49 -37.39 0.53
N ALA A 638 23.93 -37.58 -0.71
CA ALA A 638 24.45 -38.87 -1.19
C ALA A 638 25.68 -39.33 -0.37
N GLY A 639 26.62 -38.43 -0.09
CA GLY A 639 27.81 -38.71 0.71
C GLY A 639 27.48 -39.10 2.15
N ARG A 640 26.53 -38.43 2.79
CA ARG A 640 26.07 -38.76 4.16
C ARG A 640 25.22 -40.02 4.21
N ALA A 641 24.34 -40.23 3.24
CA ALA A 641 23.54 -41.44 3.11
C ALA A 641 24.48 -42.65 3.04
N LYS A 642 25.49 -42.56 2.18
CA LYS A 642 26.57 -43.55 2.05
C LYS A 642 27.35 -43.74 3.36
N ALA A 643 27.73 -42.65 4.04
CA ALA A 643 28.46 -42.73 5.31
C ALA A 643 27.64 -43.38 6.44
N TYR A 644 26.31 -43.24 6.42
CA TYR A 644 25.40 -43.84 7.39
C TYR A 644 24.83 -45.20 6.94
N GLY A 645 25.11 -45.64 5.72
CA GLY A 645 24.58 -46.89 5.17
C GLY A 645 23.06 -46.88 4.96
N ILE A 646 22.48 -45.72 4.67
CA ILE A 646 21.04 -45.51 4.45
C ILE A 646 20.78 -44.88 3.08
N SER A 647 19.51 -44.82 2.66
CA SER A 647 19.10 -44.07 1.48
C SER A 647 19.08 -42.55 1.75
N VAL A 648 19.06 -41.72 0.70
CA VAL A 648 18.92 -40.27 0.85
C VAL A 648 17.53 -39.93 1.41
N GLU A 649 16.53 -40.71 1.06
CA GLU A 649 15.14 -40.57 1.51
C GLU A 649 15.00 -40.84 3.02
N ASP A 650 15.83 -41.72 3.58
CA ASP A 650 15.83 -42.07 5.00
C ASP A 650 16.63 -41.09 5.89
N LEU A 651 17.42 -40.19 5.29
CA LEU A 651 18.26 -39.24 6.04
C LEU A 651 17.47 -38.41 7.06
N PRO A 652 16.33 -37.79 6.71
CA PRO A 652 15.55 -37.00 7.66
C PRO A 652 15.14 -37.80 8.89
N GLN A 653 14.62 -39.01 8.68
CA GLN A 653 14.22 -39.88 9.78
C GLN A 653 15.41 -40.37 10.60
N HIS A 654 16.56 -40.61 9.96
CA HIS A 654 17.78 -40.97 10.67
C HIS A 654 18.27 -39.85 11.60
N TYR A 655 18.24 -38.60 11.15
CA TYR A 655 18.60 -37.46 11.99
C TYR A 655 17.57 -37.23 13.10
N ALA A 656 16.27 -37.32 12.81
CA ALA A 656 15.20 -37.20 13.78
C ALA A 656 15.37 -38.16 14.98
N LYS A 657 15.71 -39.43 14.71
CA LYS A 657 15.97 -40.48 15.74
C LYS A 657 17.12 -40.16 16.70
N ARG A 658 17.98 -39.19 16.38
CA ARG A 658 19.11 -38.78 17.25
C ARG A 658 18.73 -37.69 18.25
N THR A 659 17.53 -37.15 18.12
CA THR A 659 16.98 -36.09 18.98
C THR A 659 16.07 -36.70 20.05
N LEU A 660 15.83 -35.98 21.15
CA LEU A 660 14.98 -36.48 22.23
C LEU A 660 13.50 -36.63 21.83
N LEU A 661 13.02 -35.79 20.92
CA LEU A 661 11.64 -35.83 20.43
C LEU A 661 11.45 -36.88 19.33
N GLY A 662 12.51 -37.32 18.65
CA GLY A 662 12.40 -38.28 17.55
C GLY A 662 11.76 -37.70 16.28
N GLU A 663 11.63 -36.37 16.20
CA GLU A 663 10.93 -35.63 15.16
C GLU A 663 11.91 -34.91 14.21
N GLU A 664 11.48 -34.72 12.97
CA GLU A 664 12.22 -33.92 11.99
C GLU A 664 12.05 -32.43 12.31
N VAL A 665 13.13 -31.65 12.12
CA VAL A 665 13.10 -30.19 12.24
C VAL A 665 12.94 -29.58 10.85
N LEU A 666 11.91 -28.75 10.67
CA LEU A 666 11.60 -28.13 9.39
C LEU A 666 11.96 -26.64 9.35
N ALA A 667 12.04 -26.07 8.16
CA ALA A 667 12.30 -24.64 7.95
C ALA A 667 11.22 -23.77 8.62
N GLU A 668 9.96 -24.24 8.58
CA GLU A 668 8.81 -23.62 9.21
C GLU A 668 8.93 -23.58 10.74
N ASP A 669 9.61 -24.56 11.36
CA ASP A 669 9.84 -24.55 12.81
C ASP A 669 10.85 -23.47 13.21
N ILE A 670 11.88 -23.27 12.38
CA ILE A 670 12.82 -22.16 12.54
C ILE A 670 12.10 -20.83 12.36
N ALA A 671 11.23 -20.72 11.34
CA ALA A 671 10.43 -19.52 11.12
C ALA A 671 9.54 -19.19 12.33
N LYS A 672 8.87 -20.18 12.93
CA LYS A 672 8.06 -19.97 14.16
C LYS A 672 8.90 -19.44 15.33
N ALA A 673 10.12 -19.95 15.49
CA ALA A 673 11.05 -19.46 16.50
C ALA A 673 11.55 -18.03 16.24
N VAL A 674 11.71 -17.63 14.97
CA VAL A 674 11.96 -16.22 14.63
C VAL A 674 10.72 -15.37 14.98
N LEU A 675 9.52 -15.83 14.62
CA LEU A 675 8.27 -15.10 14.85
C LEU A 675 8.05 -14.79 16.33
N VAL A 676 8.23 -15.76 17.24
CA VAL A 676 7.99 -15.53 18.69
C VAL A 676 8.93 -14.49 19.29
N PHE A 677 10.12 -14.29 18.70
CA PHE A 677 10.99 -13.20 19.12
C PHE A 677 10.46 -11.84 18.68
N VAL A 678 9.77 -11.72 17.54
CA VAL A 678 9.45 -10.43 16.90
C VAL A 678 7.96 -10.05 16.94
N ASP A 679 7.07 -10.98 17.28
CA ASP A 679 5.61 -10.75 17.33
C ASP A 679 5.10 -10.04 18.59
N GLY A 680 6.03 -9.71 19.50
CA GLY A 680 5.76 -9.05 20.77
C GLY A 680 5.70 -10.00 21.98
N SER A 681 5.61 -11.32 21.77
CA SER A 681 5.54 -12.33 22.84
C SER A 681 6.75 -12.27 23.78
N LEU A 682 7.94 -12.00 23.22
CA LEU A 682 9.20 -11.91 23.96
C LEU A 682 9.81 -10.50 23.96
N SER A 683 8.97 -9.47 23.98
CA SER A 683 9.38 -8.05 23.88
C SER A 683 10.38 -7.57 24.96
N LYS A 684 10.53 -8.30 26.06
CA LYS A 684 11.49 -8.01 27.15
C LYS A 684 12.72 -8.94 27.15
N SER A 685 12.92 -9.70 26.08
CA SER A 685 13.99 -10.71 25.97
C SER A 685 15.02 -10.33 24.90
N THR A 686 16.29 -10.20 25.31
CA THR A 686 17.45 -9.96 24.45
C THR A 686 18.65 -10.79 24.93
N GLY A 687 19.58 -11.13 24.03
CA GLY A 687 20.75 -11.96 24.31
C GLY A 687 20.47 -13.46 24.44
N ASN A 688 19.29 -13.92 24.03
CA ASN A 688 18.86 -15.31 24.19
C ASN A 688 19.32 -16.19 23.03
N VAL A 689 19.46 -17.47 23.34
CA VAL A 689 19.69 -18.54 22.36
C VAL A 689 18.53 -19.52 22.47
N LEU A 690 17.73 -19.64 21.41
CA LEU A 690 16.63 -20.59 21.34
C LEU A 690 17.01 -21.76 20.43
N ASN A 691 17.16 -22.94 21.01
CA ASN A 691 17.38 -24.16 20.24
C ASN A 691 16.08 -24.66 19.61
N VAL A 692 16.15 -24.99 18.32
CA VAL A 692 15.09 -25.65 17.55
C VAL A 692 15.73 -26.85 16.87
N ASP A 693 15.91 -27.91 17.65
CA ASP A 693 16.80 -29.04 17.30
C ASP A 693 16.20 -30.42 17.63
N GLY A 694 14.90 -30.50 17.93
CA GLY A 694 14.28 -31.76 18.38
C GLY A 694 14.72 -32.22 19.77
N GLY A 695 15.45 -31.38 20.52
CA GLY A 695 15.95 -31.69 21.86
C GLY A 695 17.32 -32.36 21.83
N VAL A 696 18.33 -31.77 21.19
CA VAL A 696 19.70 -32.29 21.28
C VAL A 696 20.27 -31.98 22.67
N ALA A 697 20.28 -32.97 23.56
CA ALA A 697 20.66 -32.80 24.98
C ALA A 697 22.04 -32.13 25.18
N MET A 698 23.00 -32.41 24.30
CA MET A 698 24.34 -31.81 24.37
C MET A 698 24.36 -30.32 24.01
N ALA A 699 23.34 -29.82 23.31
CA ALA A 699 23.22 -28.43 22.89
C ALA A 699 22.48 -27.56 23.91
N PHE A 700 22.00 -28.12 25.04
CA PHE A 700 21.26 -27.35 26.04
C PHE A 700 22.11 -26.19 26.57
N VAL A 701 21.61 -24.97 26.38
CA VAL A 701 22.25 -23.74 26.85
C VAL A 701 22.22 -23.74 28.39
N ARG A 702 23.36 -23.45 29.02
CA ARG A 702 23.52 -23.40 30.48
C ARG A 702 23.96 -22.03 30.96
#